data_AF-A0A1V8T7T6-F1
#
_entry.id   AF-A0A1V8T7T6-F1
#
_cell.length_a   1.000
_cell.length_b   1.000
_cell.length_c   1.000
_cell.angle_alpha   90.00
_cell.angle_beta   90.00
_cell.angle_gamma   90.00
#
_symmetry.space_group_name_H-M   'P 1'
#
loop_
_entity.id
_entity.type
_entity.pdbx_description
1 polymer ?
#
loop_
_entity_poly.entity_id
_entity_poly.type
_entity_poly.pdbx_seq_one_letter_code
_entity_poly.pdbx_strand_id
1 'polypeptide(L)'
;MPQPGPSKRFVFTLITTAIVVVLFFITSFRSQAQGTRGPDYAIKAAEPYEAKPGTGPPIMAHLGNETAKAELGRATWKYFHTVMARFPDKPTVEESATLLSFIQLFQRLYPCGECSEHFRTIIDEFPPQTSSRSSAAAWACHVHNEVNKSLKKELFDCSKIGDFYDCGCAEDAAVTDVSQARNAVSGKKEMSAAKVEKLTGSNGRSFNDDLLNFDTPDALKHIRDDPHGLPHSLDPFTVNTHRGFLPLQDPEVDLPKAFSPVQQLVERMSISTLSGPGLLASFQLGPTVDLGNVLPDLTPEVDNLVAPDGKPDLVAITSVFRDYSFLASAYLLEPCWERRCKGEQGLGLGRQFLPREIAGPLVKTAKLLDIHPFMAYAAAYCLYNYRYEAATAHDSTAYANLRLIRAFEHGLDPTSSEHGFIATHIDMVSSGSPALVRGSIDLLDAIASGLAPSDLTSPLNTLLDAMSAIESSMERMWGHSKPKDYTSYRTFIFGITNQSMFPKGVVYEGESNDEPMFFRGESGANDSMIPLLDSLLQIPMPENPLTAILRDFRSYRPKPHREFLAYVRQQAEELGVRATCQKDAETTVLYLRLLDRVRSFRWRHWLFSREYILRQTKYAVATGGSPIVTWLPNQLFAVMDLMSEVWKDMGEEGRDGAGTKVIELMGNVMEQRVKLEGEVEKWCKDREA
;
A
#
# COMPACT_ATOMS: atom_id res chain seq x y z
N MET A 1 -51.30 58.04 -22.02
CA MET A 1 -52.38 57.11 -21.61
C MET A 1 -51.75 55.97 -20.84
N PRO A 2 -52.19 55.64 -19.63
CA PRO A 2 -51.61 54.55 -18.84
C PRO A 2 -52.12 53.19 -19.36
N GLN A 3 -51.19 52.23 -19.51
CA GLN A 3 -51.47 50.84 -19.88
C GLN A 3 -52.40 50.18 -18.84
N PRO A 4 -53.41 49.39 -19.26
CA PRO A 4 -54.33 48.77 -18.32
C PRO A 4 -53.60 47.68 -17.52
N GLY A 5 -53.64 47.79 -16.20
CA GLY A 5 -53.15 46.75 -15.30
C GLY A 5 -53.88 45.41 -15.53
N PRO A 6 -53.26 44.28 -15.14
CA PRO A 6 -53.80 42.95 -15.40
C PRO A 6 -55.22 42.83 -14.83
N SER A 7 -56.14 42.28 -15.63
CA SER A 7 -57.54 42.20 -15.23
C SER A 7 -57.69 41.41 -13.93
N LYS A 8 -58.65 41.79 -13.09
CA LYS A 8 -58.94 41.08 -11.83
C LYS A 8 -59.13 39.57 -12.03
N ARG A 9 -59.59 39.13 -13.21
CA ARG A 9 -59.73 37.72 -13.58
C ARG A 9 -58.37 37.01 -13.75
N PHE A 10 -57.36 37.69 -14.28
CA PHE A 10 -56.01 37.13 -14.45
C PHE A 10 -55.31 36.92 -13.10
N VAL A 11 -55.41 37.91 -12.21
CA VAL A 11 -54.87 37.81 -10.83
C VAL A 11 -55.59 36.71 -10.04
N PHE A 12 -56.92 36.60 -10.18
CA PHE A 12 -57.69 35.55 -9.52
C PHE A 12 -57.30 34.15 -10.02
N THR A 13 -57.07 33.98 -11.33
CA THR A 13 -56.66 32.70 -11.92
C THR A 13 -55.26 32.28 -11.44
N LEU A 14 -54.33 33.23 -11.32
CA LEU A 14 -52.98 32.98 -10.83
C LEU A 14 -52.95 32.56 -9.35
N ILE A 15 -53.76 33.23 -8.52
CA ILE A 15 -53.92 32.88 -7.09
C ILE A 15 -54.59 31.50 -6.95
N THR A 16 -55.62 31.22 -7.74
CA THR A 16 -56.34 29.93 -7.68
C THR A 16 -55.42 28.77 -8.11
N THR A 17 -54.60 28.99 -9.15
CA THR A 17 -53.64 27.97 -9.62
C THR A 17 -52.53 27.72 -8.59
N ALA A 18 -52.02 28.77 -7.94
CA ALA A 18 -51.04 28.63 -6.86
C ALA A 18 -51.61 27.89 -5.64
N ILE A 19 -52.87 28.15 -5.26
CA ILE A 19 -53.56 27.45 -4.17
C ILE A 19 -53.77 25.96 -4.50
N VAL A 20 -54.11 25.63 -5.75
CA VAL A 20 -54.26 24.23 -6.19
C VAL A 20 -52.92 23.50 -6.17
N VAL A 21 -51.82 24.12 -6.60
CA VAL A 21 -50.47 23.52 -6.55
C VAL A 21 -50.01 23.30 -5.09
N VAL A 22 -50.28 24.26 -4.20
CA VAL A 22 -49.98 24.12 -2.76
C VAL A 22 -50.84 23.04 -2.10
N LEU A 23 -52.13 22.94 -2.45
CA LEU A 23 -53.01 21.85 -1.98
C LEU A 23 -52.59 20.48 -2.52
N PHE A 24 -52.09 20.39 -3.76
CA PHE A 24 -51.56 19.15 -4.33
C PHE A 24 -50.24 18.74 -3.65
N PHE A 25 -49.40 19.71 -3.28
CA PHE A 25 -48.19 19.47 -2.48
C PHE A 25 -48.55 19.00 -1.05
N ILE A 26 -49.50 19.67 -0.37
CA ILE A 26 -49.92 19.30 0.99
C ILE A 26 -50.62 17.94 1.03
N THR A 27 -51.38 17.57 0.00
CA THR A 27 -52.07 16.26 -0.07
C THR A 27 -51.12 15.12 -0.45
N SER A 28 -50.14 15.36 -1.33
CA SER A 28 -49.10 14.38 -1.65
C SER A 28 -48.21 14.06 -0.43
N PHE A 29 -47.98 15.03 0.46
CA PHE A 29 -47.25 14.84 1.72
C PHE A 29 -48.13 14.42 2.91
N ARG A 30 -49.47 14.40 2.79
CA ARG A 30 -50.39 13.92 3.86
C ARG A 30 -50.79 12.45 3.74
N SER A 31 -50.39 11.74 2.69
CA SER A 31 -50.74 10.31 2.50
C SER A 31 -49.63 9.31 2.88
N GLN A 32 -48.55 9.75 3.54
CA GLN A 32 -47.56 8.81 4.08
C GLN A 32 -47.16 9.15 5.52
N ALA A 33 -48.13 9.02 6.42
CA ALA A 33 -47.86 8.66 7.80
C ALA A 33 -48.62 7.37 8.13
N GLN A 34 -47.88 6.42 8.71
CA GLN A 34 -48.31 5.21 9.41
C GLN A 34 -48.55 3.93 8.59
N GLY A 35 -47.42 3.30 8.25
CA GLY A 35 -47.26 1.85 8.23
C GLY A 35 -46.16 1.39 9.20
N THR A 36 -46.02 2.04 10.36
CA THR A 36 -45.13 1.58 11.43
C THR A 36 -45.86 0.50 12.24
N ARG A 37 -45.66 -0.78 11.92
CA ARG A 37 -45.73 -1.82 12.94
C ARG A 37 -44.42 -1.76 13.72
N GLY A 38 -44.38 -0.89 14.72
CA GLY A 38 -43.43 -1.05 15.82
C GLY A 38 -43.79 -2.31 16.62
N PRO A 39 -42.82 -3.03 17.21
CA PRO A 39 -43.15 -4.08 18.15
C PRO A 39 -43.88 -3.47 19.36
N ASP A 40 -45.01 -4.07 19.73
CA ASP A 40 -45.73 -3.77 20.97
C ASP A 40 -44.81 -4.03 22.18
N TYR A 41 -44.16 -2.99 22.68
CA TYR A 41 -43.61 -2.99 24.04
C TYR A 41 -44.40 -1.97 24.85
N ALA A 42 -45.48 -2.45 25.47
CA ALA A 42 -46.06 -1.76 26.60
C ALA A 42 -44.97 -1.63 27.68
N ILE A 43 -44.45 -0.42 27.91
CA ILE A 43 -43.52 -0.14 28.99
C ILE A 43 -44.34 -0.20 30.30
N LYS A 44 -44.47 -1.40 30.86
CA LYS A 44 -44.63 -1.51 32.31
C LYS A 44 -43.27 -1.15 32.89
N ALA A 45 -43.17 0.04 33.48
CA ALA A 45 -42.05 0.33 34.36
C ALA A 45 -41.99 -0.80 35.40
N ALA A 46 -40.89 -1.54 35.41
CA ALA A 46 -40.64 -2.51 36.46
C ALA A 46 -40.70 -1.74 37.78
N GLU A 47 -41.47 -2.25 38.76
CA GLU A 47 -41.44 -1.67 40.10
C GLU A 47 -40.00 -1.62 40.60
N PRO A 48 -39.60 -0.59 41.35
CA PRO A 48 -38.24 -0.44 41.84
C PRO A 48 -37.86 -1.66 42.69
N TYR A 49 -37.17 -2.61 42.05
CA TYR A 49 -36.63 -3.79 42.67
C TYR A 49 -35.23 -3.46 43.14
N GLU A 50 -35.03 -3.36 44.45
CA GLU A 50 -33.69 -3.33 45.04
C GLU A 50 -33.02 -4.69 44.80
N ALA A 51 -32.24 -4.76 43.72
CA ALA A 51 -31.48 -5.96 43.40
C ALA A 51 -30.40 -6.18 44.48
N LYS A 52 -30.58 -7.23 45.30
CA LYS A 52 -29.49 -7.74 46.13
C LYS A 52 -28.41 -8.31 45.20
N PRO A 53 -27.17 -7.78 45.21
CA PRO A 53 -26.10 -8.31 44.36
C PRO A 53 -25.79 -9.76 44.73
N GLY A 54 -25.68 -10.64 43.72
CA GLY A 54 -24.95 -11.91 43.86
C GLY A 54 -25.71 -13.21 44.13
N THR A 55 -27.04 -13.28 44.22
CA THR A 55 -27.72 -14.59 44.39
C THR A 55 -28.95 -14.76 43.49
N GLY A 56 -28.84 -15.64 42.48
CA GLY A 56 -29.95 -16.06 41.61
C GLY A 56 -29.49 -17.04 40.51
N PRO A 57 -30.39 -17.88 39.97
CA PRO A 57 -30.07 -18.75 38.83
C PRO A 57 -29.85 -17.92 37.55
N PRO A 58 -29.21 -18.48 36.51
CA PRO A 58 -29.07 -17.81 35.22
C PRO A 58 -30.41 -17.41 34.60
N ILE A 59 -30.39 -16.27 33.93
CA ILE A 59 -31.60 -15.66 33.35
C ILE A 59 -31.85 -16.17 31.93
N MET A 60 -30.76 -16.45 31.19
CA MET A 60 -30.80 -16.82 29.79
C MET A 60 -30.99 -18.32 29.59
N ALA A 61 -31.67 -18.72 28.53
CA ALA A 61 -31.90 -20.13 28.18
C ALA A 61 -30.62 -20.81 27.64
N HIS A 62 -30.66 -22.15 27.56
CA HIS A 62 -29.59 -22.97 26.97
C HIS A 62 -29.32 -22.58 25.51
N LEU A 63 -28.04 -22.46 25.11
CA LEU A 63 -27.65 -22.06 23.76
C LEU A 63 -27.08 -23.26 22.98
N GLY A 64 -27.96 -23.95 22.24
CA GLY A 64 -27.60 -25.21 21.55
C GLY A 64 -26.80 -25.08 20.25
N ASN A 65 -26.58 -23.88 19.70
CA ASN A 65 -25.77 -23.70 18.49
C ASN A 65 -24.30 -23.46 18.85
N GLU A 66 -23.46 -24.48 18.62
CA GLU A 66 -22.05 -24.46 19.00
C GLU A 66 -21.20 -23.41 18.27
N THR A 67 -21.51 -23.10 17.00
CA THR A 67 -20.80 -22.05 16.25
C THR A 67 -21.11 -20.67 16.82
N ALA A 68 -22.40 -20.39 17.06
CA ALA A 68 -22.84 -19.13 17.65
C ALA A 68 -22.31 -18.95 19.08
N LYS A 69 -22.27 -20.05 19.86
CA LYS A 69 -21.67 -20.10 21.20
C LYS A 69 -20.18 -19.79 21.18
N ALA A 70 -19.43 -20.32 20.21
CA ALA A 70 -18.01 -20.04 20.06
C ALA A 70 -17.73 -18.59 19.61
N GLU A 71 -18.53 -18.05 18.70
CA GLU A 71 -18.45 -16.65 18.27
C GLU A 71 -18.77 -15.69 19.42
N LEU A 72 -19.87 -15.94 20.14
CA LEU A 72 -20.25 -15.21 21.34
C LEU A 72 -19.11 -15.24 22.36
N GLY A 73 -18.56 -16.42 22.65
CA GLY A 73 -17.41 -16.58 23.55
C GLY A 73 -16.21 -15.71 23.15
N ARG A 74 -15.79 -15.72 21.88
CA ARG A 74 -14.65 -14.91 21.40
C ARG A 74 -14.90 -13.41 21.55
N ALA A 75 -16.09 -12.95 21.16
CA ALA A 75 -16.46 -11.54 21.26
C ALA A 75 -16.55 -11.08 22.72
N THR A 76 -17.15 -11.89 23.58
CA THR A 76 -17.33 -11.58 24.99
C THR A 76 -16.02 -11.58 25.75
N TRP A 77 -15.13 -12.56 25.56
CA TRP A 77 -13.83 -12.56 26.22
C TRP A 77 -12.98 -11.36 25.82
N LYS A 78 -13.02 -10.94 24.55
CA LYS A 78 -12.35 -9.71 24.12
C LYS A 78 -12.86 -8.49 24.88
N TYR A 79 -14.18 -8.30 24.96
CA TYR A 79 -14.77 -7.19 25.72
C TYR A 79 -14.40 -7.25 27.20
N PHE A 80 -14.55 -8.42 27.83
CA PHE A 80 -14.30 -8.64 29.25
C PHE A 80 -12.85 -8.30 29.62
N HIS A 81 -11.87 -8.80 28.86
CA HIS A 81 -10.46 -8.48 29.11
C HIS A 81 -10.12 -7.01 28.85
N THR A 82 -10.75 -6.38 27.85
CA THR A 82 -10.58 -4.93 27.63
C THR A 82 -11.11 -4.10 28.80
N VAL A 83 -12.26 -4.45 29.38
CA VAL A 83 -12.79 -3.75 30.58
C VAL A 83 -11.78 -3.82 31.73
N MET A 84 -11.16 -4.98 31.94
CA MET A 84 -10.23 -5.21 33.06
C MET A 84 -8.90 -4.49 32.83
N ALA A 85 -8.41 -4.46 31.58
CA ALA A 85 -7.23 -3.72 31.19
C ALA A 85 -7.40 -2.19 31.30
N ARG A 86 -8.63 -1.68 31.11
CA ARG A 86 -8.96 -0.25 31.26
C ARG A 86 -9.23 0.18 32.70
N PHE A 87 -9.38 -0.76 33.62
CA PHE A 87 -9.71 -0.46 35.01
C PHE A 87 -8.60 0.39 35.69
N PRO A 88 -8.89 1.23 36.70
CA PRO A 88 -7.86 2.04 37.35
C PRO A 88 -6.85 1.20 38.15
N ASP A 89 -5.59 1.66 38.23
CA ASP A 89 -4.57 1.02 39.08
C ASP A 89 -4.85 1.20 40.57
N LYS A 90 -5.53 2.29 40.94
CA LYS A 90 -5.94 2.61 42.32
C LYS A 90 -7.43 3.00 42.33
N PRO A 91 -8.35 2.03 42.19
CA PRO A 91 -9.78 2.31 42.13
C PRO A 91 -10.29 2.81 43.49
N THR A 92 -11.28 3.69 43.45
CA THR A 92 -12.08 4.04 44.63
C THR A 92 -12.92 2.85 45.11
N VAL A 93 -13.45 2.94 46.33
CA VAL A 93 -14.35 1.91 46.89
C VAL A 93 -15.58 1.71 46.00
N GLU A 94 -16.12 2.79 45.44
CA GLU A 94 -17.25 2.75 44.52
C GLU A 94 -16.89 2.08 43.20
N GLU A 95 -15.75 2.41 42.58
CA GLU A 95 -15.30 1.81 41.32
C GLU A 95 -15.01 0.31 41.48
N SER A 96 -14.39 -0.08 42.60
CA SER A 96 -14.14 -1.48 42.93
C SER A 96 -15.45 -2.26 43.13
N ALA A 97 -16.42 -1.70 43.86
CA ALA A 97 -17.74 -2.29 44.05
C ALA A 97 -18.54 -2.36 42.74
N THR A 98 -18.36 -1.37 41.85
CA THR A 98 -18.98 -1.32 40.53
C THR A 98 -18.46 -2.43 39.63
N LEU A 99 -17.15 -2.64 39.58
CA LEU A 99 -16.57 -3.75 38.80
C LEU A 99 -17.02 -5.11 39.33
N LEU A 100 -17.08 -5.28 40.66
CA LEU A 100 -17.58 -6.51 41.27
C LEU A 100 -19.05 -6.76 40.88
N SER A 101 -19.88 -5.73 40.95
CA SER A 101 -21.30 -5.80 40.55
C SER A 101 -21.44 -6.10 39.06
N PHE A 102 -20.62 -5.49 38.21
CA PHE A 102 -20.58 -5.76 36.77
C PHE A 102 -20.28 -7.25 36.50
N ILE A 103 -19.28 -7.83 37.15
CA ILE A 103 -18.90 -9.25 36.95
C ILE A 103 -20.03 -10.20 37.36
N GLN A 104 -20.67 -9.92 38.48
CA GLN A 104 -21.82 -10.72 38.95
C GLN A 104 -23.03 -10.61 38.01
N LEU A 105 -23.32 -9.40 37.51
CA LEU A 105 -24.41 -9.18 36.56
C LEU A 105 -24.09 -9.78 35.19
N PHE A 106 -22.84 -9.65 34.74
CA PHE A 106 -22.33 -10.22 33.50
C PHE A 106 -22.49 -11.74 33.48
N GLN A 107 -22.14 -12.42 34.57
CA GLN A 107 -22.38 -13.86 34.71
C GLN A 107 -23.87 -14.18 34.53
N ARG A 108 -24.77 -13.51 35.25
CA ARG A 108 -26.21 -13.81 35.24
C ARG A 108 -26.91 -13.50 33.91
N LEU A 109 -26.44 -12.48 33.20
CA LEU A 109 -26.98 -12.02 31.92
C LEU A 109 -26.27 -12.62 30.71
N TYR A 110 -25.32 -13.53 30.92
CA TYR A 110 -24.57 -14.12 29.83
C TYR A 110 -25.51 -14.89 28.86
N PRO A 111 -25.51 -14.62 27.54
CA PRO A 111 -26.54 -15.15 26.61
C PRO A 111 -26.54 -16.68 26.37
N CYS A 112 -25.69 -17.42 27.06
CA CYS A 112 -25.67 -18.89 27.08
C CYS A 112 -25.95 -19.37 28.51
N GLY A 113 -27.13 -19.96 28.74
CA GLY A 113 -27.59 -20.41 30.05
C GLY A 113 -26.63 -21.39 30.73
N GLU A 114 -26.22 -22.47 30.05
CA GLU A 114 -25.29 -23.43 30.65
C GLU A 114 -23.89 -22.84 30.87
N CYS A 115 -23.45 -21.91 30.00
CA CYS A 115 -22.18 -21.21 30.18
C CYS A 115 -22.22 -20.27 31.38
N SER A 116 -23.37 -19.61 31.61
CA SER A 116 -23.62 -18.76 32.77
C SER A 116 -23.59 -19.57 34.07
N GLU A 117 -24.20 -20.76 34.10
CA GLU A 117 -24.14 -21.67 35.25
C GLU A 117 -22.71 -22.11 35.53
N HIS A 118 -21.97 -22.51 34.50
CA HIS A 118 -20.58 -22.93 34.64
C HIS A 118 -19.68 -21.80 35.11
N PHE A 119 -19.82 -20.59 34.56
CA PHE A 119 -19.02 -19.43 34.98
C PHE A 119 -19.34 -19.00 36.42
N ARG A 120 -20.56 -19.23 36.91
CA ARG A 120 -20.89 -19.03 38.33
C ARG A 120 -20.07 -19.94 39.23
N THR A 121 -19.96 -21.22 38.91
CA THR A 121 -19.13 -22.17 39.68
C THR A 121 -17.68 -21.71 39.73
N ILE A 122 -17.14 -21.20 38.62
CA ILE A 122 -15.78 -20.65 38.56
C ILE A 122 -15.64 -19.39 39.42
N ILE A 123 -16.63 -18.49 39.41
CA ILE A 123 -16.62 -17.28 40.24
C ILE A 123 -16.74 -17.61 41.74
N ASP A 124 -17.52 -18.62 42.11
CA ASP A 124 -17.69 -19.06 43.50
C ASP A 124 -16.39 -19.68 44.06
N GLU A 125 -15.63 -20.41 43.22
CA GLU A 125 -14.33 -20.99 43.57
C GLU A 125 -13.20 -19.95 43.51
N PHE A 126 -13.26 -19.02 42.56
CA PHE A 126 -12.27 -17.97 42.34
C PHE A 126 -12.92 -16.58 42.36
N PRO A 127 -13.14 -15.99 43.55
CA PRO A 127 -13.83 -14.70 43.68
C PRO A 127 -13.15 -13.55 42.92
N PRO A 128 -13.92 -12.63 42.30
CA PRO A 128 -13.36 -11.53 41.50
C PRO A 128 -12.44 -10.61 42.28
N GLN A 129 -11.27 -10.31 41.69
CA GLN A 129 -10.30 -9.40 42.27
C GLN A 129 -10.43 -8.00 41.64
N THR A 130 -10.96 -7.04 42.39
CA THR A 130 -11.27 -5.68 41.90
C THR A 130 -10.46 -4.58 42.57
N SER A 131 -9.34 -4.94 43.21
CA SER A 131 -8.48 -4.04 44.00
C SER A 131 -7.56 -3.15 43.15
N SER A 132 -7.25 -3.55 41.91
CA SER A 132 -6.45 -2.80 40.95
C SER A 132 -6.64 -3.35 39.54
N ARG A 133 -6.23 -2.58 38.51
CA ARG A 133 -6.14 -3.05 37.11
C ARG A 133 -5.42 -4.38 36.99
N SER A 134 -4.22 -4.49 37.57
CA SER A 134 -3.39 -5.69 37.49
C SER A 134 -4.09 -6.90 38.13
N SER A 135 -4.73 -6.71 39.28
CA SER A 135 -5.47 -7.78 39.96
C SER A 135 -6.68 -8.23 39.17
N ALA A 136 -7.42 -7.29 38.58
CA ALA A 136 -8.59 -7.58 37.75
C ALA A 136 -8.23 -8.29 36.44
N ALA A 137 -7.18 -7.84 35.75
CA ALA A 137 -6.69 -8.45 34.52
C ALA A 137 -6.10 -9.85 34.75
N ALA A 138 -5.31 -10.02 35.81
CA ALA A 138 -4.75 -11.32 36.18
C ALA A 138 -5.86 -12.32 36.55
N TRP A 139 -6.85 -11.89 37.35
CA TRP A 139 -8.00 -12.72 37.68
C TRP A 139 -8.80 -13.11 36.44
N ALA A 140 -9.10 -12.16 35.55
CA ALA A 140 -9.83 -12.44 34.30
C ALA A 140 -9.09 -13.45 33.42
N CYS A 141 -7.75 -13.37 33.35
CA CYS A 141 -6.94 -14.34 32.62
C CYS A 141 -7.03 -15.72 33.25
N HIS A 142 -6.93 -15.81 34.57
CA HIS A 142 -7.02 -17.06 35.30
C HIS A 142 -8.36 -17.76 35.05
N VAL A 143 -9.49 -17.08 35.21
CA VAL A 143 -10.81 -17.68 34.98
C VAL A 143 -11.07 -18.02 33.51
N HIS A 144 -10.51 -17.26 32.57
CA HIS A 144 -10.56 -17.62 31.15
C HIS A 144 -9.80 -18.92 30.88
N ASN A 145 -8.67 -19.15 31.57
CA ASN A 145 -7.95 -20.41 31.49
C ASN A 145 -8.73 -21.58 32.12
N GLU A 146 -9.48 -21.39 33.21
CA GLU A 146 -10.36 -22.44 33.76
C GLU A 146 -11.46 -22.85 32.76
N VAL A 147 -12.00 -21.88 32.01
CA VAL A 147 -12.91 -22.17 30.90
C VAL A 147 -12.18 -22.90 29.76
N ASN A 148 -10.95 -22.50 29.42
CA ASN A 148 -10.14 -23.20 28.40
C ASN A 148 -9.82 -24.64 28.81
N LYS A 149 -9.51 -24.92 30.08
CA LYS A 149 -9.33 -26.29 30.59
C LYS A 149 -10.59 -27.12 30.39
N SER A 150 -11.75 -26.56 30.74
CA SER A 150 -13.05 -27.22 30.59
C SER A 150 -13.39 -27.51 29.13
N LEU A 151 -12.92 -26.65 28.21
CA LEU A 151 -13.07 -26.80 26.76
C LEU A 151 -11.90 -27.53 26.08
N LYS A 152 -10.89 -28.01 26.84
CA LYS A 152 -9.66 -28.66 26.35
C LYS A 152 -8.88 -27.82 25.32
N LYS A 153 -8.79 -26.51 25.56
CA LYS A 153 -8.01 -25.55 24.76
C LYS A 153 -6.65 -25.27 25.41
N GLU A 154 -5.73 -24.74 24.62
CA GLU A 154 -4.43 -24.30 25.12
C GLU A 154 -4.57 -23.22 26.19
N LEU A 155 -3.69 -23.26 27.18
CA LEU A 155 -3.69 -22.30 28.29
C LEU A 155 -2.82 -21.10 27.93
N PHE A 156 -3.34 -19.91 28.21
CA PHE A 156 -2.61 -18.67 28.00
C PHE A 156 -1.69 -18.39 29.20
N ASP A 157 -0.45 -17.96 28.94
CA ASP A 157 0.46 -17.52 30.00
C ASP A 157 0.00 -16.15 30.54
N CYS A 158 -0.64 -16.16 31.71
CA CYS A 158 -1.17 -14.94 32.32
C CYS A 158 -0.11 -13.92 32.72
N SER A 159 1.18 -14.27 32.73
CA SER A 159 2.26 -13.28 32.93
C SER A 159 2.34 -12.27 31.78
N LYS A 160 1.85 -12.63 30.59
CA LYS A 160 1.83 -11.80 29.37
C LYS A 160 0.53 -11.03 29.14
N ILE A 161 -0.41 -11.04 30.10
CA ILE A 161 -1.73 -10.45 29.91
C ILE A 161 -1.69 -8.92 29.73
N GLY A 162 -0.73 -8.24 30.38
CA GLY A 162 -0.54 -6.80 30.25
C GLY A 162 -0.06 -6.34 28.87
N ASP A 163 0.63 -7.22 28.13
CA ASP A 163 1.11 -6.96 26.78
C ASP A 163 0.05 -7.29 25.71
N PHE A 164 -0.89 -8.18 26.04
CA PHE A 164 -1.92 -8.68 25.12
C PHE A 164 -3.20 -7.82 25.10
N TYR A 165 -3.58 -7.25 26.24
CA TYR A 165 -4.67 -6.27 26.33
C TYR A 165 -4.13 -4.93 26.84
N ASP A 166 -3.66 -4.10 25.92
CA ASP A 166 -3.20 -2.73 26.21
C ASP A 166 -4.36 -1.87 26.70
N CYS A 167 -4.12 -1.11 27.77
CA CYS A 167 -5.09 -0.16 28.31
C CYS A 167 -5.31 1.04 27.37
N GLY A 168 -4.45 1.34 26.39
CA GLY A 168 -4.71 2.42 25.42
C GLY A 168 -4.88 3.82 26.03
N CYS A 169 -4.30 4.08 27.21
CA CYS A 169 -4.21 5.45 27.74
C CYS A 169 -3.18 6.26 26.94
N ALA A 170 -3.50 7.52 26.64
CA ALA A 170 -2.50 8.51 26.25
C ALA A 170 -1.61 8.86 27.46
N GLU A 171 -0.31 9.04 27.25
CA GLU A 171 0.61 9.45 28.31
C GLU A 171 0.43 10.95 28.61
N ASP A 172 0.00 11.28 29.83
CA ASP A 172 -0.11 12.66 30.29
C ASP A 172 1.28 13.24 30.57
N ALA A 173 1.52 14.44 30.04
CA ALA A 173 2.75 15.19 30.16
C ALA A 173 3.07 15.58 31.61
N ALA A 174 4.23 15.16 32.11
CA ALA A 174 4.85 15.72 33.30
C ALA A 174 6.26 16.23 33.00
N VAL A 175 6.46 17.49 33.39
CA VAL A 175 7.67 18.32 33.29
C VAL A 175 8.79 17.76 34.19
N THR A 176 10.03 17.65 33.70
CA THR A 176 11.26 18.20 34.33
C THR A 176 12.58 17.88 33.60
N ASP A 177 13.35 18.96 33.44
CA ASP A 177 14.82 19.16 33.47
C ASP A 177 15.79 18.51 32.45
N VAL A 178 16.59 19.40 31.87
CA VAL A 178 17.54 19.22 30.76
C VAL A 178 18.92 18.94 31.34
N SER A 179 19.21 17.72 31.77
CA SER A 179 20.61 17.31 32.04
C SER A 179 20.81 15.81 32.24
N GLN A 180 20.24 14.95 31.39
CA GLN A 180 20.66 13.53 31.34
C GLN A 180 20.42 12.83 29.99
N ALA A 181 20.37 13.60 28.89
CA ALA A 181 20.20 13.10 27.53
C ALA A 181 21.50 12.54 26.92
N ARG A 182 22.11 11.52 27.54
CA ARG A 182 23.23 10.78 26.91
C ARG A 182 23.15 9.24 27.00
N ASN A 183 22.14 8.65 27.64
CA ASN A 183 22.04 7.17 27.75
C ASN A 183 20.65 6.57 27.43
N ALA A 184 19.77 7.27 26.70
CA ALA A 184 18.41 6.79 26.40
C ALA A 184 18.02 6.85 24.90
N VAL A 185 18.93 6.47 24.00
CA VAL A 185 18.60 6.18 22.59
C VAL A 185 18.70 4.68 22.34
N SER A 186 17.94 3.90 23.11
CA SER A 186 17.68 2.49 22.84
C SER A 186 16.35 2.14 23.50
N GLY A 187 15.34 1.81 22.70
CA GLY A 187 14.00 1.44 23.18
C GLY A 187 12.85 2.19 22.52
N LYS A 188 12.77 2.19 21.18
CA LYS A 188 11.49 2.50 20.50
C LYS A 188 10.59 1.25 20.60
N LYS A 189 9.39 1.41 21.16
CA LYS A 189 8.33 0.38 21.25
C LYS A 189 7.88 -0.04 19.85
N GLU A 190 7.96 -1.34 19.55
CA GLU A 190 7.43 -1.94 18.32
C GLU A 190 5.90 -1.89 18.28
N MET A 191 5.35 -1.74 17.07
CA MET A 191 3.92 -1.76 16.82
C MET A 191 3.35 -3.18 16.93
N SER A 192 2.15 -3.32 17.49
CA SER A 192 1.53 -4.65 17.70
C SER A 192 1.35 -5.43 16.38
N ALA A 193 1.53 -6.75 16.45
CA ALA A 193 1.42 -7.67 15.31
C ALA A 193 0.09 -7.53 14.55
N ALA A 194 -1.02 -7.25 15.24
CA ALA A 194 -2.32 -7.01 14.61
C ALA A 194 -2.37 -5.73 13.76
N LYS A 195 -1.61 -4.69 14.14
CA LYS A 195 -1.48 -3.46 13.36
C LYS A 195 -0.51 -3.65 12.18
N VAL A 196 0.52 -4.49 12.36
CA VAL A 196 1.39 -4.97 11.27
C VAL A 196 0.58 -5.76 10.24
N GLU A 197 -0.23 -6.73 10.67
CA GLU A 197 -1.10 -7.56 9.83
C GLU A 197 -2.11 -6.71 9.03
N LYS A 198 -2.74 -5.72 9.67
CA LYS A 198 -3.67 -4.79 8.99
C LYS A 198 -2.99 -3.90 7.93
N LEU A 199 -1.72 -3.56 8.11
CA LEU A 199 -0.94 -2.70 7.20
C LEU A 199 -0.25 -3.49 6.08
N THR A 200 0.21 -4.71 6.40
CA THR A 200 0.86 -5.63 5.47
C THR A 200 -0.15 -6.45 4.68
N GLY A 201 -1.41 -6.57 5.14
CA GLY A 201 -2.47 -7.29 4.45
C GLY A 201 -2.36 -8.81 4.58
N SER A 202 -1.77 -9.32 5.66
CA SER A 202 -1.50 -10.75 5.86
C SER A 202 -2.77 -11.56 6.21
N ASN A 203 -3.81 -11.50 5.38
CA ASN A 203 -4.90 -12.47 5.39
C ASN A 203 -4.41 -13.79 4.74
N GLY A 204 -3.45 -14.46 5.38
CA GLY A 204 -3.01 -15.81 4.99
C GLY A 204 -1.74 -15.92 4.13
N ARG A 205 -0.88 -14.88 4.07
CA ARG A 205 0.41 -14.95 3.37
C ARG A 205 1.57 -14.75 4.35
N SER A 206 2.32 -15.81 4.60
CA SER A 206 3.66 -15.69 5.18
C SER A 206 4.56 -15.00 4.16
N PHE A 207 5.21 -13.89 4.55
CA PHE A 207 6.36 -13.38 3.81
C PHE A 207 7.39 -14.50 3.75
N ASN A 208 7.77 -14.94 2.55
CA ASN A 208 8.81 -15.94 2.42
C ASN A 208 10.17 -15.23 2.55
N ASP A 209 10.79 -15.31 3.72
CA ASP A 209 12.15 -14.80 3.94
C ASP A 209 13.17 -15.46 3.00
N ASP A 210 12.89 -16.64 2.43
CA ASP A 210 13.75 -17.30 1.44
C ASP A 210 13.84 -16.50 0.12
N LEU A 211 12.91 -15.58 -0.17
CA LEU A 211 13.01 -14.62 -1.28
C LEU A 211 14.09 -13.54 -1.05
N LEU A 212 14.86 -13.62 0.03
CA LEU A 212 16.02 -12.77 0.30
C LEU A 212 17.33 -13.57 0.34
N ASN A 213 17.25 -14.90 0.27
CA ASN A 213 18.39 -15.82 0.25
C ASN A 213 18.56 -16.35 -1.18
N PHE A 214 19.25 -15.58 -2.02
CA PHE A 214 19.56 -15.98 -3.38
C PHE A 214 20.96 -16.56 -3.47
N ASP A 215 21.13 -17.59 -4.29
CA ASP A 215 22.44 -17.99 -4.80
C ASP A 215 22.97 -16.83 -5.67
N THR A 216 23.89 -16.04 -5.09
CA THR A 216 24.54 -14.87 -5.69
C THR A 216 25.29 -15.07 -7.03
N PRO A 217 25.74 -16.27 -7.46
CA PRO A 217 26.52 -16.41 -8.69
C PRO A 217 25.81 -16.02 -9.99
N ASP A 218 24.48 -16.16 -10.07
CA ASP A 218 23.74 -15.91 -11.32
C ASP A 218 23.38 -14.44 -11.54
N ALA A 219 23.33 -13.62 -10.46
CA ALA A 219 22.89 -12.22 -10.52
C ALA A 219 23.79 -11.32 -11.40
N LEU A 220 25.04 -11.73 -11.64
CA LEU A 220 26.00 -10.98 -12.45
C LEU A 220 26.29 -11.61 -13.82
N LYS A 221 25.72 -12.77 -14.13
CA LYS A 221 26.11 -13.58 -15.29
C LYS A 221 26.08 -12.81 -16.61
N HIS A 222 25.11 -11.91 -16.77
CA HIS A 222 24.89 -11.10 -17.98
C HIS A 222 25.11 -9.59 -17.74
N ILE A 223 25.77 -9.20 -16.65
CA ILE A 223 25.86 -7.80 -16.21
C ILE A 223 26.58 -6.88 -17.21
N ARG A 224 27.51 -7.43 -18.00
CA ARG A 224 28.28 -6.71 -19.02
C ARG A 224 28.02 -7.23 -20.44
N ASP A 225 27.09 -8.15 -20.62
CA ASP A 225 26.76 -8.68 -21.95
C ASP A 225 25.98 -7.66 -22.77
N ASP A 226 26.18 -7.69 -24.09
CA ASP A 226 25.34 -6.97 -25.03
C ASP A 226 23.92 -7.54 -24.95
N PRO A 227 22.89 -6.73 -24.63
CA PRO A 227 21.51 -7.22 -24.63
C PRO A 227 21.08 -7.77 -26.00
N HIS A 228 21.67 -7.30 -27.10
CA HIS A 228 21.40 -7.81 -28.43
C HIS A 228 21.97 -9.23 -28.58
N GLY A 229 21.08 -10.20 -28.80
CA GLY A 229 21.46 -11.60 -28.99
C GLY A 229 21.25 -12.49 -27.76
N LEU A 230 20.80 -11.92 -26.63
CA LEU A 230 20.33 -12.72 -25.50
C LEU A 230 19.01 -13.44 -25.85
N PRO A 231 18.83 -14.71 -25.43
CA PRO A 231 17.69 -15.50 -25.85
C PRO A 231 16.39 -14.99 -25.20
N HIS A 232 15.26 -15.16 -25.90
CA HIS A 232 13.94 -14.81 -25.38
C HIS A 232 13.49 -15.65 -24.17
N SER A 233 14.19 -16.74 -23.89
CA SER A 233 13.99 -17.57 -22.70
C SER A 233 14.65 -17.01 -21.43
N LEU A 234 15.45 -15.96 -21.56
CA LEU A 234 15.99 -15.20 -20.43
C LEU A 234 14.94 -14.19 -19.96
N ASP A 235 14.88 -13.96 -18.64
CA ASP A 235 13.96 -12.99 -18.07
C ASP A 235 14.22 -11.60 -18.69
N PRO A 236 13.20 -10.93 -19.28
CA PRO A 236 13.37 -9.65 -19.94
C PRO A 236 13.98 -8.59 -19.03
N PHE A 237 13.81 -8.69 -17.71
CA PHE A 237 14.32 -7.74 -16.72
C PHE A 237 15.68 -8.12 -16.15
N THR A 238 16.44 -9.01 -16.81
CA THR A 238 17.82 -9.31 -16.40
C THR A 238 18.66 -8.03 -16.39
N VAL A 239 19.24 -7.70 -15.23
CA VAL A 239 19.97 -6.45 -15.01
C VAL A 239 21.31 -6.47 -15.75
N ASN A 240 21.60 -5.41 -16.49
CA ASN A 240 22.91 -5.21 -17.12
C ASN A 240 23.34 -3.73 -17.18
N THR A 241 24.59 -3.49 -17.54
CA THR A 241 25.19 -2.14 -17.61
C THR A 241 24.85 -1.37 -18.89
N HIS A 242 24.07 -1.96 -19.80
CA HIS A 242 23.64 -1.37 -21.07
C HIS A 242 22.22 -0.80 -20.99
N ARG A 243 21.30 -1.53 -20.34
CA ARG A 243 19.87 -1.23 -20.20
C ARG A 243 19.47 -0.95 -18.76
N GLY A 244 20.35 -1.22 -17.79
CA GLY A 244 20.09 -0.98 -16.37
C GLY A 244 18.93 -1.85 -15.89
N PHE A 245 17.84 -1.22 -15.49
CA PHE A 245 16.60 -1.87 -15.07
C PHE A 245 15.49 -1.89 -16.16
N LEU A 246 15.78 -1.38 -17.36
CA LEU A 246 14.87 -1.59 -18.50
C LEU A 246 14.89 -3.05 -18.96
N PRO A 247 13.85 -3.50 -19.68
CA PRO A 247 13.90 -4.76 -20.36
C PRO A 247 15.10 -4.84 -21.33
N LEU A 248 15.72 -6.02 -21.41
CA LEU A 248 16.84 -6.32 -22.32
C LEU A 248 16.52 -5.97 -23.77
N GLN A 249 15.27 -6.16 -24.17
CA GLN A 249 14.77 -5.86 -25.51
C GLN A 249 13.59 -4.90 -25.43
N ASP A 250 13.34 -4.14 -26.48
CA ASP A 250 12.17 -3.25 -26.48
C ASP A 250 10.86 -4.08 -26.42
N PRO A 251 9.84 -3.61 -25.68
CA PRO A 251 8.61 -4.38 -25.48
C PRO A 251 7.87 -4.72 -26.78
N GLU A 252 7.33 -5.94 -26.87
CA GLU A 252 6.48 -6.33 -27.98
C GLU A 252 5.15 -5.56 -27.96
N VAL A 253 4.80 -4.94 -29.09
CA VAL A 253 3.58 -4.15 -29.24
C VAL A 253 2.37 -5.04 -29.48
N ASP A 254 2.52 -5.97 -30.42
CA ASP A 254 1.49 -6.92 -30.81
C ASP A 254 1.60 -8.20 -29.99
N LEU A 255 0.47 -8.75 -29.60
CA LEU A 255 0.42 -10.05 -28.94
C LEU A 255 0.60 -11.18 -29.96
N PRO A 256 1.09 -12.35 -29.52
CA PRO A 256 1.06 -13.55 -30.35
C PRO A 256 -0.35 -13.83 -30.88
N LYS A 257 -0.45 -14.32 -32.12
CA LYS A 257 -1.71 -14.42 -32.88
C LYS A 257 -2.87 -15.10 -32.13
N ALA A 258 -2.59 -16.08 -31.28
CA ALA A 258 -3.61 -16.76 -30.47
C ALA A 258 -4.37 -15.78 -29.53
N PHE A 259 -3.70 -14.71 -29.09
CA PHE A 259 -4.21 -13.70 -28.17
C PHE A 259 -4.82 -12.47 -28.87
N SER A 260 -5.03 -12.50 -30.18
CA SER A 260 -5.69 -11.40 -30.92
C SER A 260 -7.06 -10.96 -30.34
N PRO A 261 -7.92 -11.86 -29.81
CA PRO A 261 -9.17 -11.42 -29.16
C PRO A 261 -8.93 -10.48 -27.96
N VAL A 262 -7.89 -10.75 -27.17
CA VAL A 262 -7.50 -9.91 -26.01
C VAL A 262 -6.98 -8.58 -26.50
N GLN A 263 -6.06 -8.59 -27.49
CA GLN A 263 -5.50 -7.38 -28.08
C GLN A 263 -6.61 -6.44 -28.60
N GLN A 264 -7.57 -6.97 -29.37
CA GLN A 264 -8.69 -6.20 -29.90
C GLN A 264 -9.57 -5.59 -28.80
N LEU A 265 -9.74 -6.29 -27.68
CA LEU A 265 -10.51 -5.78 -26.54
C LEU A 265 -9.78 -4.65 -25.82
N VAL A 266 -8.50 -4.82 -25.50
CA VAL A 266 -7.70 -3.81 -24.78
C VAL A 266 -7.46 -2.56 -25.60
N GLU A 267 -7.32 -2.68 -26.93
CA GLU A 267 -7.21 -1.53 -27.85
C GLU A 267 -8.48 -0.65 -27.87
N ARG A 268 -9.63 -1.22 -27.49
CA ARG A 268 -10.93 -0.54 -27.43
C ARG A 268 -11.33 -0.13 -26.01
N MET A 269 -10.56 -0.50 -24.99
CA MET A 269 -11.02 -0.38 -23.60
C MET A 269 -10.94 1.05 -23.05
N SER A 270 -9.90 1.83 -23.42
CA SER A 270 -9.60 3.12 -22.78
C SER A 270 -10.79 4.08 -22.81
N ILE A 271 -10.85 5.04 -21.88
CA ILE A 271 -11.94 6.03 -21.81
C ILE A 271 -12.04 6.77 -23.15
N SER A 272 -10.92 7.27 -23.67
CA SER A 272 -10.79 7.73 -25.04
C SER A 272 -9.78 6.87 -25.78
N THR A 273 -10.15 6.39 -26.96
CA THR A 273 -9.23 5.81 -27.94
C THR A 273 -8.82 6.89 -28.94
N LEU A 274 -7.89 6.57 -29.85
CA LEU A 274 -7.57 7.44 -30.99
C LEU A 274 -8.74 7.59 -31.98
N SER A 275 -9.70 6.66 -31.96
CA SER A 275 -10.85 6.64 -32.87
C SER A 275 -12.15 7.16 -32.25
N GLY A 276 -12.12 7.59 -30.98
CA GLY A 276 -13.30 8.06 -30.25
C GLY A 276 -13.45 7.43 -28.86
N PRO A 277 -14.61 7.59 -28.20
CA PRO A 277 -14.86 6.99 -26.88
C PRO A 277 -14.68 5.47 -26.90
N GLY A 278 -13.95 4.91 -25.94
CA GLY A 278 -13.83 3.47 -25.78
C GLY A 278 -14.82 2.90 -24.77
N LEU A 279 -14.62 1.63 -24.41
CA LEU A 279 -15.57 0.88 -23.58
C LEU A 279 -15.69 1.45 -22.16
N LEU A 280 -14.59 1.93 -21.57
CA LEU A 280 -14.61 2.53 -20.23
C LEU A 280 -15.33 3.89 -20.17
N ALA A 281 -15.48 4.61 -21.30
CA ALA A 281 -16.30 5.82 -21.33
C ALA A 281 -17.80 5.55 -21.26
N SER A 282 -18.23 4.35 -21.70
CA SER A 282 -19.63 3.94 -21.74
C SER A 282 -19.96 2.85 -20.69
N PHE A 283 -18.99 2.52 -19.83
CA PHE A 283 -19.09 1.46 -18.81
C PHE A 283 -19.50 0.11 -19.41
N GLN A 284 -19.03 -0.17 -20.62
CA GLN A 284 -19.37 -1.37 -21.39
C GLN A 284 -18.27 -2.44 -21.36
N LEU A 285 -17.11 -2.22 -20.72
CA LEU A 285 -16.05 -3.22 -20.71
C LEU A 285 -16.49 -4.47 -19.97
N GLY A 286 -16.97 -4.33 -18.73
CA GLY A 286 -17.47 -5.46 -17.95
C GLY A 286 -18.63 -6.19 -18.63
N PRO A 287 -19.72 -5.49 -19.04
CA PRO A 287 -20.79 -6.12 -19.81
C PRO A 287 -20.29 -6.85 -21.07
N THR A 288 -19.30 -6.31 -21.78
CA THR A 288 -18.72 -6.96 -22.97
C THR A 288 -18.03 -8.27 -22.61
N VAL A 289 -17.26 -8.29 -21.52
CA VAL A 289 -16.61 -9.52 -21.03
C VAL A 289 -17.66 -10.54 -20.53
N ASP A 290 -18.63 -10.09 -19.75
CA ASP A 290 -19.64 -10.94 -19.10
C ASP A 290 -20.61 -11.61 -20.09
N LEU A 291 -20.71 -11.14 -21.34
CA LEU A 291 -21.50 -11.80 -22.39
C LEU A 291 -20.96 -13.18 -22.81
N GLY A 292 -19.75 -13.56 -22.37
CA GLY A 292 -19.22 -14.93 -22.44
C GLY A 292 -18.79 -15.41 -23.82
N ASN A 293 -18.77 -14.55 -24.83
CA ASN A 293 -18.38 -14.90 -26.21
C ASN A 293 -17.25 -14.03 -26.78
N VAL A 294 -16.71 -13.10 -25.99
CA VAL A 294 -15.69 -12.15 -26.44
C VAL A 294 -14.28 -12.68 -26.22
N LEU A 295 -14.04 -13.36 -25.10
CA LEU A 295 -12.74 -13.91 -24.75
C LEU A 295 -12.85 -15.44 -24.63
N PRO A 296 -12.00 -16.21 -25.32
CA PRO A 296 -11.80 -17.61 -24.99
C PRO A 296 -10.86 -17.76 -23.79
N ASP A 297 -10.95 -18.89 -23.09
CA ASP A 297 -9.91 -19.30 -22.13
C ASP A 297 -8.63 -19.70 -22.89
N LEU A 298 -7.68 -18.75 -22.94
CA LEU A 298 -6.39 -18.91 -23.63
C LEU A 298 -5.28 -19.41 -22.68
N THR A 299 -5.62 -19.91 -21.50
CA THR A 299 -4.62 -20.44 -20.56
C THR A 299 -3.74 -21.54 -21.18
N PRO A 300 -4.26 -22.48 -21.99
CA PRO A 300 -3.42 -23.46 -22.67
C PRO A 300 -2.46 -22.85 -23.70
N GLU A 301 -2.86 -21.76 -24.37
CA GLU A 301 -2.03 -21.12 -25.41
C GLU A 301 -0.76 -20.50 -24.86
N VAL A 302 -0.69 -20.22 -23.55
CA VAL A 302 0.55 -19.77 -22.89
C VAL A 302 1.65 -20.83 -22.99
N ASP A 303 1.32 -22.14 -23.01
CA ASP A 303 2.34 -23.21 -23.14
C ASP A 303 2.94 -23.26 -24.55
N ASN A 304 2.25 -22.70 -25.54
CA ASN A 304 2.72 -22.64 -26.92
C ASN A 304 3.70 -21.49 -27.18
N LEU A 305 3.91 -20.60 -26.18
CA LEU A 305 4.88 -19.52 -26.24
C LEU A 305 6.26 -20.05 -25.90
N VAL A 306 6.95 -20.58 -26.92
CA VAL A 306 8.25 -21.25 -26.79
C VAL A 306 9.29 -20.53 -27.66
N ALA A 307 10.41 -20.17 -27.04
CA ALA A 307 11.55 -19.55 -27.69
C ALA A 307 12.31 -20.56 -28.58
N PRO A 308 13.22 -20.10 -29.47
CA PRO A 308 13.97 -21.00 -30.37
C PRO A 308 14.81 -22.08 -29.68
N ASP A 309 15.14 -21.90 -28.39
CA ASP A 309 15.89 -22.87 -27.58
C ASP A 309 15.00 -23.92 -26.89
N GLY A 310 13.70 -23.93 -27.17
CA GLY A 310 12.73 -24.89 -26.63
C GLY A 310 12.22 -24.59 -25.22
N LYS A 311 12.61 -23.45 -24.63
CA LYS A 311 12.13 -22.98 -23.32
C LYS A 311 10.99 -21.97 -23.49
N PRO A 312 10.25 -21.62 -22.41
CA PRO A 312 9.23 -20.58 -22.48
C PRO A 312 9.79 -19.27 -23.03
N ASP A 313 9.08 -18.64 -23.96
CA ASP A 313 9.43 -17.32 -24.50
C ASP A 313 8.97 -16.24 -23.51
N LEU A 314 9.87 -15.83 -22.61
CA LEU A 314 9.56 -14.88 -21.55
C LEU A 314 9.30 -13.47 -22.08
N VAL A 315 9.79 -13.13 -23.28
CA VAL A 315 9.48 -11.86 -23.97
C VAL A 315 8.00 -11.85 -24.37
N ALA A 316 7.55 -12.87 -25.10
CA ALA A 316 6.15 -13.01 -25.51
C ALA A 316 5.20 -13.21 -24.31
N ILE A 317 5.62 -13.96 -23.30
CA ILE A 317 4.85 -14.14 -22.06
C ILE A 317 4.67 -12.80 -21.33
N THR A 318 5.68 -11.93 -21.34
CA THR A 318 5.57 -10.59 -20.72
C THR A 318 4.61 -9.69 -21.47
N SER A 319 4.55 -9.76 -22.81
CA SER A 319 3.58 -8.98 -23.60
C SER A 319 2.14 -9.42 -23.31
N VAL A 320 1.90 -10.74 -23.20
CA VAL A 320 0.62 -11.31 -22.77
C VAL A 320 0.27 -10.88 -21.33
N PHE A 321 1.21 -11.00 -20.39
CA PHE A 321 1.01 -10.58 -19.00
C PHE A 321 0.61 -9.10 -18.89
N ARG A 322 1.26 -8.21 -19.64
CA ARG A 322 0.94 -6.77 -19.67
C ARG A 322 -0.52 -6.55 -20.05
N ASP A 323 -0.96 -7.10 -21.17
CA ASP A 323 -2.30 -6.84 -21.70
C ASP A 323 -3.39 -7.42 -20.80
N TYR A 324 -3.17 -8.63 -20.26
CA TYR A 324 -4.08 -9.22 -19.26
C TYR A 324 -4.10 -8.43 -17.94
N SER A 325 -2.99 -7.85 -17.52
CA SER A 325 -2.95 -6.99 -16.32
C SER A 325 -3.78 -5.72 -16.50
N PHE A 326 -3.69 -5.06 -17.66
CA PHE A 326 -4.54 -3.92 -18.00
C PHE A 326 -6.01 -4.30 -18.05
N LEU A 327 -6.34 -5.41 -18.71
CA LEU A 327 -7.71 -5.90 -18.82
C LEU A 327 -8.31 -6.25 -17.45
N ALA A 328 -7.57 -6.99 -16.61
CA ALA A 328 -8.01 -7.36 -15.27
C ALA A 328 -8.25 -6.12 -14.40
N SER A 329 -7.33 -5.17 -14.41
CA SER A 329 -7.47 -3.95 -13.62
C SER A 329 -8.67 -3.10 -14.08
N ALA A 330 -8.82 -2.90 -15.39
CA ALA A 330 -9.97 -2.17 -15.95
C ALA A 330 -11.30 -2.86 -15.63
N TYR A 331 -11.38 -4.17 -15.80
CA TYR A 331 -12.58 -4.96 -15.51
C TYR A 331 -12.97 -4.86 -14.03
N LEU A 332 -12.02 -5.03 -13.11
CA LEU A 332 -12.31 -5.01 -11.67
C LEU A 332 -12.73 -3.61 -11.17
N LEU A 333 -12.14 -2.54 -11.74
CA LEU A 333 -12.28 -1.16 -11.25
C LEU A 333 -13.26 -0.30 -12.06
N GLU A 334 -13.80 -0.76 -13.18
CA GLU A 334 -14.81 -0.02 -13.95
C GLU A 334 -16.03 0.42 -13.12
N PRO A 335 -16.59 -0.36 -12.16
CA PRO A 335 -17.70 0.12 -11.33
C PRO A 335 -17.30 1.29 -10.44
N CYS A 336 -16.05 1.30 -9.95
CA CYS A 336 -15.49 2.41 -9.19
C CYS A 336 -15.32 3.66 -10.06
N TRP A 337 -14.91 3.47 -11.30
CA TRP A 337 -14.83 4.54 -12.30
C TRP A 337 -16.21 5.12 -12.65
N GLU A 338 -17.21 4.27 -12.91
CA GLU A 338 -18.58 4.69 -13.19
C GLU A 338 -19.15 5.54 -12.05
N ARG A 339 -19.01 5.05 -10.83
CA ARG A 339 -19.45 5.75 -9.61
C ARG A 339 -18.80 7.13 -9.49
N ARG A 340 -17.49 7.20 -9.78
CA ARG A 340 -16.74 8.46 -9.80
C ARG A 340 -17.26 9.42 -10.87
N CYS A 341 -17.51 8.95 -12.10
CA CYS A 341 -18.09 9.76 -13.17
C CYS A 341 -19.47 10.33 -12.81
N LYS A 342 -20.25 9.59 -12.03
CA LYS A 342 -21.56 10.03 -11.52
C LYS A 342 -21.47 11.02 -10.34
N GLY A 343 -20.27 11.31 -9.84
CA GLY A 343 -20.05 12.23 -8.72
C GLY A 343 -20.53 11.69 -7.37
N GLU A 344 -20.68 10.36 -7.26
CA GLU A 344 -21.12 9.72 -6.03
C GLU A 344 -20.00 9.74 -4.96
N GLN A 345 -20.39 9.70 -3.68
CA GLN A 345 -19.41 9.70 -2.58
C GLN A 345 -18.67 8.35 -2.49
N GLY A 346 -17.34 8.42 -2.39
CA GLY A 346 -16.44 7.26 -2.25
C GLY A 346 -16.27 6.45 -3.54
N LEU A 347 -15.32 5.51 -3.52
CA LEU A 347 -14.99 4.66 -4.69
C LEU A 347 -15.98 3.49 -4.91
N GLY A 348 -16.82 3.17 -3.92
CA GLY A 348 -17.71 2.01 -4.00
C GLY A 348 -16.97 0.68 -3.99
N LEU A 349 -17.67 -0.39 -4.35
CA LEU A 349 -17.08 -1.72 -4.54
C LEU A 349 -16.66 -1.92 -5.99
N GLY A 350 -15.51 -2.55 -6.20
CA GLY A 350 -15.15 -3.11 -7.50
C GLY A 350 -15.84 -4.46 -7.75
N ARG A 351 -15.61 -5.07 -8.91
CA ARG A 351 -16.05 -6.45 -9.16
C ARG A 351 -15.24 -7.39 -8.26
N GLN A 352 -15.90 -8.23 -7.46
CA GLN A 352 -15.23 -9.10 -6.49
C GLN A 352 -14.75 -10.43 -7.11
N PHE A 353 -14.93 -10.59 -8.41
CA PHE A 353 -14.68 -11.80 -9.18
C PHE A 353 -13.98 -11.44 -10.48
N LEU A 354 -12.97 -12.22 -10.86
CA LEU A 354 -12.28 -12.12 -12.13
C LEU A 354 -12.57 -13.40 -12.95
N PRO A 355 -13.24 -13.30 -14.12
CA PRO A 355 -13.58 -14.45 -14.95
C PRO A 355 -12.37 -15.25 -15.38
N ARG A 356 -12.56 -16.57 -15.57
CA ARG A 356 -11.48 -17.52 -15.91
C ARG A 356 -10.71 -17.11 -17.15
N GLU A 357 -11.39 -16.56 -18.14
CA GLU A 357 -10.81 -16.12 -19.41
C GLU A 357 -9.78 -15.00 -19.22
N ILE A 358 -9.83 -14.28 -18.11
CA ILE A 358 -8.84 -13.27 -17.70
C ILE A 358 -7.91 -13.82 -16.62
N ALA A 359 -8.46 -14.52 -15.61
CA ALA A 359 -7.72 -15.02 -14.46
C ALA A 359 -6.66 -16.06 -14.83
N GLY A 360 -7.01 -17.07 -15.62
CA GLY A 360 -6.12 -18.19 -15.94
C GLY A 360 -4.85 -17.76 -16.68
N PRO A 361 -4.96 -17.04 -17.82
CA PRO A 361 -3.77 -16.56 -18.54
C PRO A 361 -2.92 -15.61 -17.69
N LEU A 362 -3.55 -14.72 -16.91
CA LEU A 362 -2.85 -13.79 -16.03
C LEU A 362 -2.06 -14.52 -14.94
N VAL A 363 -2.67 -15.48 -14.25
CA VAL A 363 -2.00 -16.26 -13.19
C VAL A 363 -0.88 -17.12 -13.74
N LYS A 364 -1.10 -17.76 -14.90
CA LYS A 364 -0.09 -18.61 -15.53
C LYS A 364 1.13 -17.83 -16.00
N THR A 365 0.93 -16.71 -16.69
CA THR A 365 2.03 -15.84 -17.13
C THR A 365 2.78 -15.24 -15.94
N ALA A 366 2.07 -14.79 -14.89
CA ALA A 366 2.69 -14.29 -13.66
C ALA A 366 3.58 -15.33 -12.97
N LYS A 367 3.14 -16.59 -12.93
CA LYS A 367 3.90 -17.71 -12.38
C LYS A 367 5.19 -17.98 -13.17
N LEU A 368 5.14 -17.92 -14.50
CA LEU A 368 6.32 -18.10 -15.35
C LEU A 368 7.34 -16.96 -15.20
N LEU A 369 6.86 -15.75 -14.91
CA LEU A 369 7.67 -14.55 -14.70
C LEU A 369 8.09 -14.32 -13.23
N ASP A 370 7.65 -15.17 -12.30
CA ASP A 370 7.89 -15.04 -10.86
C ASP A 370 7.49 -13.66 -10.28
N ILE A 371 6.31 -13.18 -10.70
CA ILE A 371 5.67 -11.94 -10.24
C ILE A 371 4.23 -12.18 -9.82
N HIS A 372 3.60 -11.17 -9.19
CA HIS A 372 2.20 -11.26 -8.78
C HIS A 372 1.25 -11.07 -9.99
N PRO A 373 0.12 -11.82 -10.07
CA PRO A 373 -0.84 -11.74 -11.16
C PRO A 373 -1.78 -10.54 -11.05
N PHE A 374 -1.20 -9.34 -11.05
CA PHE A 374 -1.91 -8.07 -11.06
C PHE A 374 -1.02 -6.97 -11.66
N MET A 375 -1.51 -5.73 -11.71
CA MET A 375 -0.83 -4.56 -12.29
C MET A 375 0.60 -4.33 -11.74
N ALA A 376 1.59 -4.97 -12.35
CA ALA A 376 2.99 -4.85 -11.97
C ALA A 376 3.64 -3.61 -12.60
N TYR A 377 4.51 -2.93 -11.85
CA TYR A 377 5.22 -1.75 -12.35
C TYR A 377 6.10 -2.07 -13.56
N ALA A 378 6.97 -3.07 -13.43
CA ALA A 378 7.95 -3.41 -14.47
C ALA A 378 7.29 -4.13 -15.65
N ALA A 379 6.65 -5.27 -15.41
CA ALA A 379 6.12 -6.15 -16.45
C ALA A 379 4.79 -5.68 -17.08
N ALA A 380 4.10 -4.69 -16.51
CA ALA A 380 2.83 -4.21 -17.04
C ALA A 380 2.77 -2.69 -17.19
N TYR A 381 2.59 -1.92 -16.12
CA TYR A 381 2.16 -0.52 -16.24
C TYR A 381 3.22 0.42 -16.84
N CYS A 382 4.50 0.15 -16.58
CA CYS A 382 5.59 1.06 -16.89
C CYS A 382 6.66 0.46 -17.81
N LEU A 383 7.57 -0.37 -17.29
CA LEU A 383 8.81 -0.70 -18.01
C LEU A 383 8.62 -1.62 -19.22
N TYR A 384 7.51 -2.34 -19.32
CA TYR A 384 7.13 -3.13 -20.50
C TYR A 384 5.98 -2.52 -21.32
N ASN A 385 5.66 -1.25 -21.08
CA ASN A 385 4.55 -0.55 -21.72
C ASN A 385 5.00 0.68 -22.50
N TYR A 386 6.02 0.50 -23.34
CA TYR A 386 6.41 1.54 -24.28
C TYR A 386 6.91 0.98 -25.59
N ARG A 387 6.85 1.84 -26.61
CA ARG A 387 7.53 1.70 -27.88
C ARG A 387 8.08 3.05 -28.31
N TYR A 388 8.98 3.04 -29.28
CA TYR A 388 9.42 4.26 -29.95
C TYR A 388 8.59 4.48 -31.23
N GLU A 389 8.25 5.74 -31.52
CA GLU A 389 7.47 6.09 -32.73
C GLU A 389 8.29 5.90 -34.03
N ALA A 390 9.59 6.20 -33.99
CA ALA A 390 10.51 5.99 -35.11
C ALA A 390 11.60 4.99 -34.70
N ALA A 391 11.60 3.81 -35.33
CA ALA A 391 12.59 2.75 -35.07
C ALA A 391 14.04 3.14 -35.44
N THR A 392 14.24 4.23 -36.18
CA THR A 392 15.54 4.68 -36.72
C THR A 392 16.01 6.04 -36.20
N ALA A 393 15.29 6.69 -35.28
CA ALA A 393 15.79 7.91 -34.66
C ALA A 393 16.92 7.53 -33.70
N HIS A 394 18.17 7.76 -34.11
CA HIS A 394 19.41 7.54 -33.34
C HIS A 394 19.49 8.28 -31.98
N ASP A 395 18.40 8.91 -31.53
CA ASP A 395 18.20 9.33 -30.15
C ASP A 395 17.08 8.50 -29.53
N SER A 396 17.40 7.24 -29.22
CA SER A 396 16.55 6.31 -28.46
C SER A 396 16.29 6.77 -27.01
N THR A 397 16.83 7.92 -26.62
CA THR A 397 16.64 8.56 -25.32
C THR A 397 15.77 9.83 -25.36
N ALA A 398 15.30 10.26 -26.53
CA ALA A 398 14.43 11.42 -26.63
C ALA A 398 13.01 11.07 -26.14
N TYR A 399 12.65 11.58 -24.96
CA TYR A 399 11.29 11.55 -24.38
C TYR A 399 10.16 11.75 -25.41
N ALA A 400 10.36 12.66 -26.37
CA ALA A 400 9.38 12.99 -27.41
C ALA A 400 9.02 11.81 -28.35
N ASN A 401 9.88 10.79 -28.42
CA ASN A 401 9.68 9.60 -29.24
C ASN A 401 8.99 8.45 -28.49
N LEU A 402 8.85 8.53 -27.16
CA LEU A 402 8.20 7.50 -26.37
C LEU A 402 6.69 7.48 -26.65
N ARG A 403 6.14 6.29 -26.79
CA ARG A 403 4.70 6.03 -26.91
C ARG A 403 4.32 4.90 -25.98
N LEU A 404 3.13 4.96 -25.39
CA LEU A 404 2.60 3.83 -24.63
C LEU A 404 2.08 2.75 -25.58
N ILE A 405 2.04 1.52 -25.09
CA ILE A 405 1.40 0.40 -25.79
C ILE A 405 -0.06 0.25 -25.32
N ARG A 406 -0.32 0.47 -24.03
CA ARG A 406 -1.64 0.42 -23.36
C ARG A 406 -1.79 1.60 -22.39
N ALA A 407 -3.03 2.05 -22.20
CA ALA A 407 -3.41 3.17 -21.33
C ALA A 407 -4.90 3.08 -20.96
N PHE A 408 -5.32 3.77 -19.90
CA PHE A 408 -6.70 3.77 -19.41
C PHE A 408 -7.50 5.01 -19.78
N GLU A 409 -6.91 6.20 -19.70
CA GLU A 409 -7.61 7.49 -19.82
C GLU A 409 -7.72 7.93 -21.28
N HIS A 410 -6.74 8.69 -21.75
CA HIS A 410 -6.76 9.28 -23.09
C HIS A 410 -6.11 8.36 -24.15
N GLY A 411 -6.14 7.05 -23.89
CA GLY A 411 -5.62 6.04 -24.79
C GLY A 411 -4.16 6.30 -25.12
N LEU A 412 -3.82 6.23 -26.41
CA LEU A 412 -2.43 6.36 -26.86
C LEU A 412 -2.04 7.81 -27.22
N ASP A 413 -2.76 8.82 -26.73
CA ASP A 413 -2.39 10.23 -26.91
C ASP A 413 -1.09 10.56 -26.14
N PRO A 414 0.01 10.90 -26.85
CA PRO A 414 1.30 11.21 -26.22
C PRO A 414 1.32 12.56 -25.48
N THR A 415 0.24 13.34 -25.53
CA THR A 415 0.09 14.60 -24.79
C THR A 415 -0.74 14.46 -23.51
N SER A 416 -1.24 13.24 -23.24
CA SER A 416 -2.07 12.95 -22.08
C SER A 416 -1.28 12.90 -20.78
N SER A 417 -1.96 13.16 -19.66
CA SER A 417 -1.34 13.13 -18.33
C SER A 417 -0.93 11.72 -17.90
N GLU A 418 -1.65 10.68 -18.31
CA GLU A 418 -1.26 9.27 -18.09
C GLU A 418 0.02 8.92 -18.86
N HIS A 419 0.09 9.30 -20.15
CA HIS A 419 1.34 9.18 -20.93
C HIS A 419 2.49 9.87 -20.23
N GLY A 420 2.31 11.14 -19.84
CA GLY A 420 3.35 11.91 -19.16
C GLY A 420 3.82 11.26 -17.86
N PHE A 421 2.89 10.66 -17.09
CA PHE A 421 3.19 9.96 -15.85
C PHE A 421 4.06 8.71 -16.10
N ILE A 422 3.66 7.86 -17.04
CA ILE A 422 4.35 6.60 -17.33
C ILE A 422 5.67 6.87 -18.08
N ALA A 423 5.65 7.69 -19.12
CA ALA A 423 6.83 7.99 -19.94
C ALA A 423 7.95 8.66 -19.13
N THR A 424 7.61 9.47 -18.12
CA THR A 424 8.64 10.05 -17.22
C THR A 424 9.36 8.97 -16.42
N HIS A 425 8.65 7.96 -15.90
CA HIS A 425 9.31 6.86 -15.22
C HIS A 425 10.23 6.07 -16.16
N ILE A 426 9.80 5.84 -17.40
CA ILE A 426 10.59 5.13 -18.41
C ILE A 426 11.85 5.93 -18.77
N ASP A 427 11.72 7.24 -18.97
CA ASP A 427 12.83 8.14 -19.25
C ASP A 427 13.82 8.23 -18.08
N MET A 428 13.34 8.27 -16.84
CA MET A 428 14.19 8.20 -15.64
C MET A 428 15.03 6.92 -15.63
N VAL A 429 14.39 5.76 -15.84
CA VAL A 429 15.09 4.46 -15.83
C VAL A 429 16.02 4.35 -17.03
N SER A 430 15.60 4.76 -18.22
CA SER A 430 16.41 4.71 -19.44
C SER A 430 17.65 5.60 -19.37
N SER A 431 17.51 6.81 -18.84
CA SER A 431 18.59 7.81 -18.85
C SER A 431 19.63 7.60 -17.75
N GLY A 432 19.23 7.02 -16.62
CA GLY A 432 20.12 6.89 -15.46
C GLY A 432 20.46 5.48 -15.02
N SER A 433 19.54 4.52 -15.12
CA SER A 433 19.76 3.19 -14.53
C SER A 433 20.96 2.42 -15.10
N PRO A 434 21.33 2.51 -16.40
CA PRO A 434 22.53 1.83 -16.90
C PRO A 434 23.82 2.30 -16.21
N ALA A 435 23.97 3.63 -16.06
CA ALA A 435 25.12 4.23 -15.38
C ALA A 435 25.06 3.98 -13.86
N LEU A 436 23.86 3.95 -13.27
CA LEU A 436 23.66 3.64 -11.86
C LEU A 436 24.10 2.20 -11.52
N VAL A 437 23.71 1.22 -12.34
CA VAL A 437 24.13 -0.19 -12.22
C VAL A 437 25.65 -0.31 -12.40
N ARG A 438 26.20 0.33 -13.44
CA ARG A 438 27.65 0.32 -13.70
C ARG A 438 28.47 0.91 -12.55
N GLY A 439 28.13 2.12 -12.12
CA GLY A 439 28.81 2.78 -11.00
C GLY A 439 28.71 1.99 -9.69
N SER A 440 27.63 1.24 -9.48
CA SER A 440 27.47 0.38 -8.30
C SER A 440 28.43 -0.81 -8.34
N ILE A 441 28.52 -1.50 -9.48
CA ILE A 441 29.44 -2.63 -9.65
C ILE A 441 30.89 -2.16 -9.61
N ASP A 442 31.22 -1.08 -10.31
CA ASP A 442 32.59 -0.55 -10.34
C ASP A 442 33.04 -0.06 -8.96
N LEU A 443 32.13 0.48 -8.13
CA LEU A 443 32.44 0.84 -6.74
C LEU A 443 32.74 -0.41 -5.89
N LEU A 444 31.92 -1.46 -5.99
CA LEU A 444 32.13 -2.71 -5.25
C LEU A 444 33.45 -3.38 -5.69
N ASP A 445 33.70 -3.47 -6.99
CA ASP A 445 34.94 -4.03 -7.56
C ASP A 445 36.18 -3.26 -7.08
N ALA A 446 36.11 -1.93 -7.05
CA ALA A 446 37.22 -1.07 -6.61
C ALA A 446 37.55 -1.28 -5.13
N ILE A 447 36.53 -1.38 -4.27
CA ILE A 447 36.72 -1.61 -2.84
C ILE A 447 37.24 -3.04 -2.59
N ALA A 448 36.67 -4.05 -3.26
CA ALA A 448 37.09 -5.44 -3.14
C ALA A 448 38.56 -5.65 -3.57
N SER A 449 39.02 -4.90 -4.57
CA SER A 449 40.40 -4.93 -5.05
C SER A 449 41.41 -4.22 -4.13
N GLY A 450 40.94 -3.58 -3.05
CA GLY A 450 41.78 -2.84 -2.11
C GLY A 450 42.41 -1.58 -2.71
N LEU A 451 41.77 -0.99 -3.72
CA LEU A 451 42.25 0.24 -4.36
C LEU A 451 42.31 1.41 -3.38
N ALA A 452 43.11 2.42 -3.71
CA ALA A 452 43.24 3.60 -2.87
C ALA A 452 41.92 4.39 -2.88
N PRO A 453 41.61 5.16 -1.82
CA PRO A 453 40.36 5.91 -1.77
C PRO A 453 40.16 6.88 -2.97
N SER A 454 41.25 7.42 -3.53
CA SER A 454 41.20 8.24 -4.76
C SER A 454 40.62 7.52 -5.97
N ASP A 455 40.71 6.19 -6.01
CA ASP A 455 40.17 5.37 -7.10
C ASP A 455 38.65 5.16 -6.97
N LEU A 456 38.07 5.48 -5.81
CA LEU A 456 36.61 5.44 -5.58
C LEU A 456 35.90 6.66 -6.17
N THR A 457 36.64 7.74 -6.46
CA THR A 457 36.08 8.99 -6.99
C THR A 457 35.41 8.79 -8.35
N SER A 458 35.95 7.95 -9.23
CA SER A 458 35.38 7.70 -10.56
C SER A 458 34.00 7.00 -10.51
N PRO A 459 33.84 5.84 -9.81
CA PRO A 459 32.53 5.21 -9.69
C PRO A 459 31.52 6.07 -8.90
N LEU A 460 31.95 6.80 -7.86
CA LEU A 460 31.08 7.73 -7.13
C LEU A 460 30.56 8.87 -8.02
N ASN A 461 31.41 9.46 -8.87
CA ASN A 461 30.96 10.47 -9.82
C ASN A 461 30.01 9.89 -10.88
N THR A 462 30.26 8.66 -11.35
CA THR A 462 29.34 7.96 -12.25
C THR A 462 27.93 7.83 -11.64
N LEU A 463 27.85 7.46 -10.36
CA LEU A 463 26.59 7.40 -9.61
C LEU A 463 25.93 8.79 -9.46
N LEU A 464 26.71 9.83 -9.19
CA LEU A 464 26.21 11.21 -9.09
C LEU A 464 25.64 11.73 -10.41
N ASP A 465 26.31 11.45 -11.52
CA ASP A 465 25.88 11.85 -12.86
C ASP A 465 24.61 11.10 -13.27
N ALA A 466 24.55 9.79 -12.99
CA ALA A 466 23.36 8.97 -13.20
C ALA A 466 22.14 9.54 -12.43
N MET A 467 22.31 9.87 -11.15
CA MET A 467 21.25 10.48 -10.35
C MET A 467 20.88 11.89 -10.84
N SER A 468 21.84 12.67 -11.33
CA SER A 468 21.55 13.97 -11.93
C SER A 468 20.66 13.84 -13.17
N ALA A 469 20.89 12.83 -14.01
CA ALA A 469 20.03 12.54 -15.17
C ALA A 469 18.62 12.13 -14.73
N ILE A 470 18.51 11.22 -13.75
CA ILE A 470 17.23 10.77 -13.18
C ILE A 470 16.43 11.93 -12.62
N GLU A 471 17.04 12.77 -11.79
CA GLU A 471 16.37 13.93 -11.20
C GLU A 471 15.96 14.96 -12.25
N SER A 472 16.77 15.16 -13.30
CA SER A 472 16.41 16.07 -14.41
C SER A 472 15.20 15.55 -15.18
N SER A 473 15.10 14.24 -15.37
CA SER A 473 13.91 13.61 -15.96
C SER A 473 12.69 13.78 -15.05
N MET A 474 12.84 13.42 -13.77
CA MET A 474 11.79 13.48 -12.76
C MET A 474 11.17 14.88 -12.65
N GLU A 475 11.98 15.95 -12.71
CA GLU A 475 11.50 17.33 -12.64
C GLU A 475 10.57 17.71 -13.81
N ARG A 476 10.73 17.08 -14.99
CA ARG A 476 9.88 17.35 -16.15
C ARG A 476 8.45 16.82 -15.99
N MET A 477 8.20 15.95 -15.00
CA MET A 477 6.86 15.43 -14.69
C MET A 477 5.81 16.53 -14.59
N TRP A 478 6.14 17.68 -13.98
CA TRP A 478 5.20 18.81 -13.83
C TRP A 478 4.68 19.37 -15.16
N GLY A 479 5.49 19.27 -16.22
CA GLY A 479 5.12 19.71 -17.57
C GLY A 479 4.45 18.62 -18.40
N HIS A 480 4.64 17.34 -18.04
CA HIS A 480 4.17 16.20 -18.81
C HIS A 480 2.88 15.59 -18.26
N SER A 481 2.66 15.64 -16.94
CA SER A 481 1.45 15.15 -16.29
C SER A 481 0.85 16.25 -15.41
N LYS A 482 -0.47 16.37 -15.39
CA LYS A 482 -1.15 17.38 -14.57
C LYS A 482 -1.68 16.74 -13.28
N PRO A 483 -1.43 17.33 -12.10
CA PRO A 483 -1.90 16.77 -10.82
C PRO A 483 -3.40 16.48 -10.76
N LYS A 484 -4.23 17.34 -11.36
CA LYS A 484 -5.69 17.19 -11.37
C LYS A 484 -6.18 15.97 -12.18
N ASP A 485 -5.43 15.59 -13.22
CA ASP A 485 -5.82 14.51 -14.14
C ASP A 485 -5.49 13.15 -13.53
N TYR A 486 -4.49 13.08 -12.62
CA TYR A 486 -4.05 11.86 -11.95
C TYR A 486 -5.20 11.03 -11.39
N THR A 487 -6.20 11.70 -10.82
CA THR A 487 -7.32 11.02 -10.17
C THR A 487 -8.21 10.20 -11.12
N SER A 488 -8.12 10.37 -12.44
CA SER A 488 -8.84 9.53 -13.40
C SER A 488 -8.17 8.17 -13.53
N TYR A 489 -6.95 8.11 -14.10
CA TYR A 489 -6.21 6.88 -14.36
C TYR A 489 -5.75 6.21 -13.07
N ARG A 490 -5.56 6.96 -11.97
CA ARG A 490 -5.33 6.41 -10.63
C ARG A 490 -6.39 5.38 -10.23
N THR A 491 -7.65 5.55 -10.69
CA THR A 491 -8.74 4.62 -10.39
C THR A 491 -8.39 3.20 -10.83
N PHE A 492 -7.69 3.04 -11.95
CA PHE A 492 -7.37 1.76 -12.57
C PHE A 492 -6.03 1.17 -12.16
N ILE A 493 -5.33 1.78 -11.20
CA ILE A 493 -4.06 1.26 -10.67
C ILE A 493 -4.12 0.99 -9.16
N PHE A 494 -5.32 1.04 -8.57
CA PHE A 494 -5.56 0.54 -7.22
C PHE A 494 -5.39 -0.97 -7.16
N GLY A 495 -4.82 -1.45 -6.05
CA GLY A 495 -4.73 -2.87 -5.76
C GLY A 495 -6.06 -3.49 -5.34
N ILE A 496 -6.00 -4.80 -5.12
CA ILE A 496 -7.08 -5.60 -4.52
C ILE A 496 -6.76 -5.98 -3.06
N THR A 497 -5.69 -5.43 -2.47
CA THR A 497 -5.28 -5.60 -1.06
C THR A 497 -5.36 -4.29 -0.31
N ASN A 498 -5.87 -4.31 0.91
CA ASN A 498 -5.96 -3.14 1.79
C ASN A 498 -6.66 -1.94 1.12
N GLN A 499 -7.64 -2.22 0.26
CA GLN A 499 -8.47 -1.23 -0.41
C GLN A 499 -9.94 -1.41 -0.04
N SER A 500 -10.66 -0.30 0.15
CA SER A 500 -12.09 -0.34 0.48
C SER A 500 -12.95 -0.98 -0.63
N MET A 501 -12.44 -0.97 -1.86
CA MET A 501 -13.10 -1.53 -3.05
C MET A 501 -13.13 -3.07 -3.05
N PHE A 502 -12.22 -3.71 -2.33
CA PHE A 502 -12.02 -5.16 -2.29
C PHE A 502 -11.80 -5.63 -0.83
N PRO A 503 -12.79 -5.47 0.06
CA PRO A 503 -12.63 -5.74 1.49
C PRO A 503 -12.30 -7.21 1.80
N LYS A 504 -12.55 -8.12 0.86
CA LYS A 504 -12.29 -9.56 0.98
C LYS A 504 -11.33 -10.08 -0.10
N GLY A 505 -10.61 -9.19 -0.80
CA GLY A 505 -9.84 -9.57 -1.98
C GLY A 505 -10.75 -9.84 -3.19
N VAL A 506 -10.21 -10.51 -4.20
CA VAL A 506 -10.94 -10.88 -5.43
C VAL A 506 -10.78 -12.37 -5.68
N VAL A 507 -11.88 -13.05 -6.01
CA VAL A 507 -11.84 -14.45 -6.46
C VAL A 507 -11.40 -14.49 -7.91
N TYR A 508 -10.33 -15.22 -8.19
CA TYR A 508 -9.82 -15.48 -9.54
C TYR A 508 -10.38 -16.83 -9.96
N GLU A 509 -11.34 -16.84 -10.89
CA GLU A 509 -12.09 -18.06 -11.21
C GLU A 509 -11.19 -19.20 -11.68
N GLY A 510 -11.28 -20.35 -11.01
CA GLY A 510 -10.49 -21.54 -11.31
C GLY A 510 -9.07 -21.52 -10.75
N GLU A 511 -8.68 -20.45 -10.05
CA GLU A 511 -7.34 -20.27 -9.49
C GLU A 511 -7.39 -20.31 -7.96
N SER A 512 -6.32 -20.77 -7.32
CA SER A 512 -6.21 -20.82 -5.85
C SER A 512 -7.39 -21.52 -5.14
N ASN A 513 -8.00 -22.54 -5.75
CA ASN A 513 -9.22 -23.20 -5.28
C ASN A 513 -10.41 -22.24 -5.08
N ASP A 514 -10.50 -21.18 -5.90
CA ASP A 514 -11.50 -20.11 -5.81
C ASP A 514 -11.48 -19.32 -4.49
N GLU A 515 -10.39 -19.42 -3.72
CA GLU A 515 -10.16 -18.56 -2.56
C GLU A 515 -9.77 -17.15 -3.01
N PRO A 516 -10.24 -16.09 -2.33
CA PRO A 516 -9.89 -14.73 -2.69
C PRO A 516 -8.39 -14.45 -2.62
N MET A 517 -7.87 -13.81 -3.66
CA MET A 517 -6.49 -13.39 -3.79
C MET A 517 -6.35 -11.90 -3.49
N PHE A 518 -5.15 -11.52 -3.03
CA PHE A 518 -4.84 -10.18 -2.52
C PHE A 518 -3.54 -9.68 -3.18
N PHE A 519 -3.61 -8.70 -4.08
CA PHE A 519 -2.43 -8.03 -4.64
C PHE A 519 -2.46 -6.52 -4.42
N ARG A 520 -1.28 -5.92 -4.19
CA ARG A 520 -1.12 -4.47 -4.14
C ARG A 520 -1.26 -3.89 -5.54
N GLY A 521 -1.67 -2.63 -5.58
CA GLY A 521 -1.73 -1.88 -6.83
C GLY A 521 -0.35 -1.40 -7.26
N GLU A 522 -0.35 -0.67 -8.37
CA GLU A 522 0.87 -0.06 -8.88
C GLU A 522 1.45 0.92 -7.86
N SER A 523 2.77 0.95 -7.76
CA SER A 523 3.48 1.90 -6.94
C SER A 523 4.89 2.11 -7.48
N GLY A 524 5.32 3.38 -7.55
CA GLY A 524 6.72 3.72 -7.81
C GLY A 524 7.72 3.14 -6.79
N ALA A 525 7.26 2.63 -5.64
CA ALA A 525 8.11 1.85 -4.73
C ALA A 525 8.63 0.54 -5.34
N ASN A 526 8.01 0.05 -6.42
CA ASN A 526 8.40 -1.16 -7.14
C ASN A 526 9.54 -0.91 -8.15
N ASP A 527 9.98 0.34 -8.35
CA ASP A 527 11.26 0.62 -9.02
C ASP A 527 12.45 0.11 -8.18
N SER A 528 13.60 -0.06 -8.84
CA SER A 528 14.86 -0.59 -8.30
C SER A 528 15.97 0.47 -8.18
N MET A 529 15.83 1.68 -8.75
CA MET A 529 16.90 2.71 -8.72
C MET A 529 17.24 3.19 -7.30
N ILE A 530 16.26 3.64 -6.52
CA ILE A 530 16.51 4.08 -5.14
C ILE A 530 16.85 2.91 -4.21
N PRO A 531 16.18 1.74 -4.28
CA PRO A 531 16.59 0.56 -3.51
C PRO A 531 18.03 0.11 -3.77
N LEU A 532 18.56 0.31 -4.98
CA LEU A 532 19.97 0.05 -5.30
C LEU A 532 20.88 0.96 -4.47
N LEU A 533 20.60 2.26 -4.44
CA LEU A 533 21.38 3.20 -3.64
C LEU A 533 21.18 3.01 -2.14
N ASP A 534 19.97 2.65 -1.68
CA ASP A 534 19.75 2.29 -0.27
C ASP A 534 20.66 1.14 0.16
N SER A 535 20.76 0.12 -0.69
CA SER A 535 21.58 -1.06 -0.44
C SER A 535 23.07 -0.74 -0.52
N LEU A 536 23.50 -0.05 -1.58
CA LEU A 536 24.90 0.29 -1.83
C LEU A 536 25.46 1.24 -0.76
N LEU A 537 24.69 2.27 -0.40
CA LEU A 537 25.12 3.29 0.57
C LEU A 537 24.82 2.88 2.01
N GLN A 538 24.23 1.71 2.24
CA GLN A 538 23.88 1.18 3.56
C GLN A 538 22.99 2.16 4.35
N ILE A 539 21.93 2.68 3.71
CA ILE A 539 20.97 3.58 4.36
C ILE A 539 20.12 2.76 5.34
N PRO A 540 20.19 3.03 6.66
CA PRO A 540 19.47 2.24 7.64
C PRO A 540 17.97 2.55 7.58
N MET A 541 17.16 1.54 7.27
CA MET A 541 15.70 1.67 7.35
C MET A 541 15.24 1.34 8.78
N PRO A 542 14.42 2.20 9.42
CA PRO A 542 13.98 1.95 10.79
C PRO A 542 13.13 0.68 10.86
N GLU A 543 13.29 -0.15 11.89
CA GLU A 543 12.43 -1.32 12.09
C GLU A 543 11.06 -0.88 12.59
N ASN A 544 10.09 -0.87 11.69
CA ASN A 544 8.71 -0.56 11.97
C ASN A 544 7.81 -1.16 10.88
N PRO A 545 6.48 -1.08 11.00
CA PRO A 545 5.59 -1.76 10.06
C PRO A 545 5.52 -1.08 8.69
N LEU A 546 5.99 0.17 8.57
CA LEU A 546 6.22 0.76 7.26
C LEU A 546 7.36 0.00 6.57
N THR A 547 8.41 -0.36 7.30
CA THR A 547 9.48 -1.19 6.75
C THR A 547 9.02 -2.62 6.41
N ALA A 548 7.99 -3.16 7.07
CA ALA A 548 7.37 -4.43 6.67
C ALA A 548 6.65 -4.33 5.31
N ILE A 549 5.92 -3.24 5.05
CA ILE A 549 5.35 -2.97 3.71
C ILE A 549 6.50 -2.78 2.68
N LEU A 550 7.67 -2.25 3.08
CA LEU A 550 8.79 -2.02 2.15
C LEU A 550 9.34 -3.36 1.70
N ARG A 551 9.43 -4.32 2.64
CA ARG A 551 9.81 -5.71 2.37
C ARG A 551 8.79 -6.39 1.45
N ASP A 552 7.49 -6.17 1.69
CA ASP A 552 6.43 -6.70 0.82
C ASP A 552 6.53 -6.18 -0.63
N PHE A 553 6.74 -4.87 -0.83
CA PHE A 553 6.99 -4.30 -2.17
C PHE A 553 8.20 -4.90 -2.89
N ARG A 554 9.18 -5.49 -2.18
CA ARG A 554 10.30 -6.20 -2.83
C ARG A 554 9.81 -7.35 -3.68
N SER A 555 8.76 -8.06 -3.24
CA SER A 555 8.21 -9.20 -3.97
C SER A 555 7.55 -8.81 -5.31
N TYR A 556 7.24 -7.53 -5.53
CA TYR A 556 6.63 -7.03 -6.76
C TYR A 556 7.65 -6.64 -7.84
N ARG A 557 8.95 -6.71 -7.53
CA ARG A 557 10.01 -6.52 -8.53
C ARG A 557 10.24 -7.82 -9.30
N PRO A 558 10.63 -7.73 -10.58
CA PRO A 558 11.10 -8.89 -11.34
C PRO A 558 12.20 -9.63 -10.58
N LYS A 559 12.22 -10.96 -10.70
CA LYS A 559 13.20 -11.81 -10.00
C LYS A 559 14.66 -11.33 -10.19
N PRO A 560 15.14 -11.00 -11.41
CA PRO A 560 16.51 -10.54 -11.58
C PRO A 560 16.83 -9.23 -10.85
N HIS A 561 15.84 -8.32 -10.74
CA HIS A 561 16.02 -7.09 -9.96
C HIS A 561 16.13 -7.42 -8.46
N ARG A 562 15.34 -8.36 -7.94
CA ARG A 562 15.41 -8.80 -6.53
C ARG A 562 16.79 -9.40 -6.21
N GLU A 563 17.26 -10.28 -7.07
CA GLU A 563 18.57 -10.96 -6.96
C GLU A 563 19.72 -9.95 -7.01
N PHE A 564 19.71 -9.03 -7.98
CA PHE A 564 20.73 -8.00 -8.11
C PHE A 564 20.79 -7.08 -6.88
N LEU A 565 19.64 -6.61 -6.39
CA LEU A 565 19.58 -5.77 -5.19
C LEU A 565 20.05 -6.53 -3.94
N ALA A 566 19.71 -7.81 -3.82
CA ALA A 566 20.19 -8.65 -2.72
C ALA A 566 21.71 -8.83 -2.77
N TYR A 567 22.27 -9.08 -3.96
CA TYR A 567 23.72 -9.14 -4.18
C TYR A 567 24.41 -7.84 -3.77
N VAL A 568 23.95 -6.68 -4.27
CA VAL A 568 24.57 -5.38 -3.95
C VAL A 568 24.51 -5.10 -2.45
N ARG A 569 23.37 -5.39 -1.80
CA ARG A 569 23.25 -5.24 -0.34
C ARG A 569 24.28 -6.09 0.40
N GLN A 570 24.35 -7.39 0.08
CA GLN A 570 25.29 -8.31 0.73
C GLN A 570 26.73 -7.85 0.54
N GLN A 571 27.13 -7.54 -0.70
CA GLN A 571 28.48 -7.08 -1.00
C GLN A 571 28.79 -5.73 -0.34
N ALA A 572 27.84 -4.81 -0.31
CA ALA A 572 28.06 -3.52 0.33
C ALA A 572 28.33 -3.66 1.84
N GLU A 573 27.58 -4.55 2.51
CA GLU A 573 27.76 -4.89 3.92
C GLU A 573 29.12 -5.59 4.16
N GLU A 574 29.44 -6.64 3.39
CA GLU A 574 30.70 -7.40 3.51
C GLU A 574 31.94 -6.54 3.28
N LEU A 575 31.90 -5.65 2.28
CA LEU A 575 33.01 -4.75 1.95
C LEU A 575 33.05 -3.49 2.82
N GLY A 576 32.03 -3.24 3.63
CA GLY A 576 31.92 -2.04 4.45
C GLY A 576 31.97 -0.75 3.62
N VAL A 577 31.24 -0.69 2.50
CA VAL A 577 31.20 0.47 1.56
C VAL A 577 31.07 1.80 2.29
N ARG A 578 30.10 1.93 3.21
CA ARG A 578 29.89 3.15 4.00
C ARG A 578 31.12 3.55 4.79
N ALA A 579 31.77 2.61 5.48
CA ALA A 579 32.95 2.89 6.29
C ALA A 579 34.16 3.23 5.39
N THR A 580 34.28 2.56 4.24
CA THR A 580 35.36 2.80 3.29
C THR A 580 35.26 4.16 2.63
N CYS A 581 34.07 4.60 2.21
CA CYS A 581 33.85 5.95 1.66
C CYS A 581 33.99 7.09 2.69
N GLN A 582 34.18 6.77 3.97
CA GLN A 582 34.37 7.76 5.04
C GLN A 582 35.83 7.84 5.53
N LYS A 583 36.77 7.16 4.86
CA LYS A 583 38.19 7.12 5.28
C LYS A 583 38.97 8.38 4.95
N ASP A 584 38.55 9.13 3.93
CA ASP A 584 39.17 10.41 3.55
C ASP A 584 38.10 11.47 3.21
N ALA A 585 38.51 12.74 3.24
CA ALA A 585 37.59 13.86 3.10
C ALA A 585 36.94 13.95 1.70
N GLU A 586 37.66 13.59 0.64
CA GLU A 586 37.15 13.70 -0.73
C GLU A 586 36.04 12.67 -0.98
N THR A 587 36.29 11.41 -0.64
CA THR A 587 35.29 10.35 -0.80
C THR A 587 34.11 10.54 0.15
N THR A 588 34.34 11.08 1.36
CA THR A 588 33.26 11.41 2.30
C THR A 588 32.32 12.47 1.73
N VAL A 589 32.88 13.51 1.08
CA VAL A 589 32.09 14.54 0.41
C VAL A 589 31.27 13.96 -0.75
N LEU A 590 31.85 13.07 -1.55
CA LEU A 590 31.13 12.41 -2.65
C LEU A 590 30.01 11.51 -2.13
N TYR A 591 30.27 10.76 -1.06
CA TYR A 591 29.27 9.94 -0.38
C TYR A 591 28.11 10.78 0.18
N LEU A 592 28.40 11.91 0.86
CA LEU A 592 27.38 12.86 1.31
C LEU A 592 26.55 13.44 0.15
N ARG A 593 27.20 13.78 -0.96
CA ARG A 593 26.50 14.27 -2.16
C ARG A 593 25.59 13.19 -2.76
N LEU A 594 25.99 11.92 -2.70
CA LEU A 594 25.18 10.82 -3.23
C LEU A 594 23.99 10.51 -2.30
N LEU A 595 24.18 10.56 -0.98
CA LEU A 595 23.07 10.54 -0.01
C LEU A 595 22.09 11.70 -0.26
N ASP A 596 22.61 12.89 -0.56
CA ASP A 596 21.77 14.04 -0.91
C ASP A 596 20.95 13.78 -2.18
N ARG A 597 21.49 13.10 -3.19
CA ARG A 597 20.71 12.70 -4.38
C ARG A 597 19.56 11.76 -4.02
N VAL A 598 19.77 10.81 -3.11
CA VAL A 598 18.69 9.94 -2.60
C VAL A 598 17.63 10.77 -1.85
N ARG A 599 18.05 11.65 -0.94
CA ARG A 599 17.15 12.57 -0.21
C ARG A 599 16.36 13.45 -1.17
N SER A 600 17.05 14.06 -2.13
CA SER A 600 16.54 15.01 -3.11
C SER A 600 15.50 14.36 -4.05
N PHE A 601 15.76 13.13 -4.52
CA PHE A 601 14.77 12.32 -5.22
C PHE A 601 13.52 12.08 -4.36
N ARG A 602 13.70 11.57 -3.14
CA ARG A 602 12.58 11.29 -2.22
C ARG A 602 11.79 12.55 -1.88
N TRP A 603 12.45 13.69 -1.77
CA TRP A 603 11.83 14.98 -1.49
C TRP A 603 10.94 15.41 -2.66
N ARG A 604 11.42 15.31 -3.91
CA ARG A 604 10.58 15.54 -5.09
C ARG A 604 9.38 14.60 -5.13
N HIS A 605 9.58 13.32 -4.80
CA HIS A 605 8.50 12.36 -4.73
C HIS A 605 7.45 12.74 -3.65
N TRP A 606 7.89 13.29 -2.52
CA TRP A 606 6.99 13.81 -1.49
C TRP A 606 6.17 15.00 -2.00
N LEU A 607 6.79 15.92 -2.74
CA LEU A 607 6.09 17.03 -3.38
C LEU A 607 5.05 16.54 -4.39
N PHE A 608 5.37 15.54 -5.22
CA PHE A 608 4.39 14.91 -6.12
C PHE A 608 3.24 14.29 -5.33
N SER A 609 3.53 13.49 -4.31
CA SER A 609 2.50 12.86 -3.47
C SER A 609 1.55 13.89 -2.87
N ARG A 610 2.07 15.05 -2.48
CA ARG A 610 1.27 16.16 -1.95
C ARG A 610 0.36 16.77 -3.01
N GLU A 611 0.90 17.09 -4.18
CA GLU A 611 0.15 17.78 -5.24
C GLU A 611 -0.82 16.86 -5.99
N TYR A 612 -0.41 15.64 -6.30
CA TYR A 612 -1.17 14.66 -7.10
C TYR A 612 -2.17 13.86 -6.26
N ILE A 613 -1.93 13.71 -4.95
CA ILE A 613 -2.76 12.86 -4.09
C ILE A 613 -3.37 13.66 -2.94
N LEU A 614 -2.55 14.20 -2.04
CA LEU A 614 -3.07 14.79 -0.79
C LEU A 614 -3.99 15.99 -1.04
N ARG A 615 -3.68 16.82 -2.03
CA ARG A 615 -4.52 17.95 -2.43
C ARG A 615 -5.73 17.57 -3.28
N GLN A 616 -5.70 16.41 -3.94
CA GLN A 616 -6.74 16.01 -4.89
C GLN A 616 -7.82 15.11 -4.25
N THR A 617 -7.52 14.45 -3.13
CA THR A 617 -8.47 13.51 -2.52
C THR A 617 -8.30 13.36 -1.01
N LYS A 618 -9.42 13.13 -0.32
CA LYS A 618 -9.48 12.73 1.09
C LYS A 618 -9.20 11.23 1.32
N TYR A 619 -9.16 10.41 0.27
CA TYR A 619 -8.84 8.99 0.39
C TYR A 619 -7.42 8.80 0.93
N ALA A 620 -7.28 8.10 2.06
CA ALA A 620 -6.06 8.07 2.86
C ALA A 620 -5.02 7.01 2.43
N VAL A 621 -5.40 6.12 1.50
CA VAL A 621 -4.58 4.97 1.11
C VAL A 621 -4.01 5.17 -0.31
N ALA A 622 -2.73 4.85 -0.49
CA ALA A 622 -2.06 4.86 -1.78
C ALA A 622 -2.58 3.71 -2.67
N THR A 623 -2.24 3.73 -3.96
CA THR A 623 -2.58 2.66 -4.92
C THR A 623 -2.05 1.29 -4.48
N GLY A 624 -0.79 1.26 -4.02
CA GLY A 624 -0.14 0.09 -3.42
C GLY A 624 -0.60 -0.25 -1.99
N GLY A 625 -1.57 0.44 -1.40
CA GLY A 625 -2.12 0.11 -0.08
C GLY A 625 -1.35 0.68 1.12
N SER A 626 -0.35 1.55 0.91
CA SER A 626 0.42 2.17 1.99
C SER A 626 -0.24 3.47 2.52
N PRO A 627 0.01 3.86 3.78
CA PRO A 627 -0.43 5.15 4.32
C PRO A 627 0.32 6.32 3.65
N ILE A 628 -0.37 7.17 2.90
CA ILE A 628 0.27 8.20 2.05
C ILE A 628 1.08 9.21 2.87
N VAL A 629 0.60 9.59 4.05
CA VAL A 629 1.17 10.69 4.85
C VAL A 629 2.47 10.30 5.56
N THR A 630 2.63 9.04 5.97
CA THR A 630 3.75 8.63 6.84
C THR A 630 4.79 7.76 6.12
N TRP A 631 4.40 7.15 5.00
CA TRP A 631 5.24 6.20 4.26
C TRP A 631 6.57 6.77 3.77
N LEU A 632 6.49 7.76 2.88
CA LEU A 632 7.66 8.34 2.24
C LEU A 632 8.46 9.23 3.20
N PRO A 633 7.81 10.00 4.11
CA PRO A 633 8.54 10.74 5.14
C PRO A 633 9.41 9.85 6.04
N ASN A 634 8.97 8.64 6.40
CA ASN A 634 9.80 7.69 7.16
C ASN A 634 11.15 7.40 6.46
N GLN A 635 11.13 7.24 5.13
CA GLN A 635 12.35 6.99 4.34
C GLN A 635 13.18 8.27 4.13
N LEU A 636 12.54 9.44 4.09
CA LEU A 636 13.23 10.72 4.06
C LEU A 636 13.99 11.00 5.36
N PHE A 637 13.36 10.75 6.52
CA PHE A 637 14.04 10.89 7.81
C PHE A 637 15.26 9.98 7.89
N ALA A 638 15.15 8.72 7.48
CA ALA A 638 16.27 7.77 7.49
C ALA A 638 17.53 8.29 6.76
N VAL A 639 17.36 8.82 5.53
CA VAL A 639 18.51 9.35 4.78
C VAL A 639 19.04 10.67 5.36
N MET A 640 18.17 11.57 5.82
CA MET A 640 18.60 12.83 6.45
C MET A 640 19.32 12.60 7.80
N ASP A 641 18.87 11.63 8.58
CA ASP A 641 19.50 11.22 9.84
C ASP A 641 20.89 10.65 9.57
N LEU A 642 21.04 9.77 8.56
CA LEU A 642 22.34 9.26 8.15
C LEU A 642 23.28 10.37 7.65
N MET A 643 22.80 11.29 6.83
CA MET A 643 23.61 12.44 6.38
C MET A 643 24.09 13.28 7.56
N SER A 644 23.24 13.46 8.57
CA SER A 644 23.58 14.19 9.80
C SER A 644 24.66 13.48 10.62
N GLU A 645 24.60 12.16 10.70
CA GLU A 645 25.60 11.31 11.36
C GLU A 645 26.96 11.43 10.67
N VAL A 646 27.00 11.20 9.34
CA VAL A 646 28.22 11.30 8.54
C VAL A 646 28.85 12.70 8.64
N TRP A 647 28.03 13.75 8.54
CA TRP A 647 28.49 15.14 8.67
C TRP A 647 29.10 15.43 10.05
N LYS A 648 28.53 14.86 11.12
CA LYS A 648 29.07 15.00 12.47
C LYS A 648 30.40 14.26 12.62
N ASP A 649 30.51 13.07 12.05
CA ASP A 649 31.69 12.21 12.16
C ASP A 649 32.92 12.78 11.42
N MET A 650 32.72 13.68 10.45
CA MET A 650 33.81 14.42 9.78
C MET A 650 34.60 15.36 10.73
N GLY A 651 34.09 15.69 11.91
CA GLY A 651 34.74 16.63 12.82
C GLY A 651 34.73 18.08 12.28
N GLU A 652 35.26 19.04 13.04
CA GLU A 652 35.28 20.46 12.62
C GLU A 652 36.23 20.70 11.44
N GLU A 653 37.46 20.20 11.52
CA GLU A 653 38.46 20.36 10.44
C GLU A 653 38.02 19.74 9.11
N GLY A 654 37.39 18.56 9.15
CA GLY A 654 36.85 17.91 7.95
C GLY A 654 35.69 18.69 7.32
N ARG A 655 34.85 19.34 8.15
CA ARG A 655 33.72 20.17 7.69
C ARG A 655 34.19 21.48 7.06
N ASP A 656 35.21 22.11 7.62
CA ASP A 656 35.81 23.33 7.05
C ASP A 656 36.48 23.03 5.69
N GLY A 657 37.06 21.84 5.54
CA GLY A 657 37.64 21.34 4.29
C GLY A 657 36.64 20.84 3.24
N ALA A 658 35.37 20.61 3.60
CA ALA A 658 34.35 20.05 2.69
C ALA A 658 33.91 21.01 1.57
N GLY A 659 34.24 22.30 1.71
CA GLY A 659 33.88 23.35 0.77
C GLY A 659 32.46 23.89 0.97
N THR A 660 32.27 25.16 0.60
CA THR A 660 31.04 25.93 0.87
C THR A 660 29.76 25.26 0.37
N LYS A 661 29.80 24.61 -0.79
CA LYS A 661 28.63 23.94 -1.38
C LYS A 661 28.12 22.78 -0.52
N VAL A 662 29.01 22.04 0.14
CA VAL A 662 28.62 20.91 1.01
C VAL A 662 28.05 21.41 2.34
N ILE A 663 28.63 22.49 2.87
CA ILE A 663 28.11 23.17 4.07
C ILE A 663 26.68 23.67 3.83
N GLU A 664 26.43 24.35 2.70
CA GLU A 664 25.10 24.82 2.30
C GLU A 664 24.11 23.65 2.11
N LEU A 665 24.56 22.57 1.45
CA LEU A 665 23.77 21.35 1.28
C LEU A 665 23.34 20.78 2.64
N MET A 666 24.27 20.64 3.58
CA MET A 666 23.94 20.11 4.91
C MET A 666 23.05 21.06 5.72
N GLY A 667 23.22 22.37 5.57
CA GLY A 667 22.28 23.36 6.12
C GLY A 667 20.85 23.13 5.63
N ASN A 668 20.68 22.94 4.31
CA ASN A 668 19.37 22.64 3.71
C ASN A 668 18.78 21.32 4.22
N VAL A 669 19.60 20.28 4.43
CA VAL A 669 19.16 18.99 4.97
C VAL A 669 18.55 19.16 6.36
N MET A 670 19.22 19.91 7.24
CA MET A 670 18.75 20.15 8.61
C MET A 670 17.44 20.95 8.63
N GLU A 671 17.34 21.98 7.80
CA GLU A 671 16.12 22.79 7.67
C GLU A 671 14.94 21.95 7.13
N GLN A 672 15.18 21.18 6.06
CA GLN A 672 14.15 20.34 5.44
C GLN A 672 13.66 19.24 6.38
N ARG A 673 14.54 18.70 7.23
CA ARG A 673 14.16 17.72 8.24
C ARG A 673 13.10 18.26 9.20
N VAL A 674 13.34 19.45 9.77
CA VAL A 674 12.38 20.13 10.67
C VAL A 674 11.09 20.48 9.93
N LYS A 675 11.22 20.97 8.70
CA LYS A 675 10.06 21.29 7.86
C LYS A 675 9.19 20.07 7.58
N LEU A 676 9.79 18.93 7.26
CA LEU A 676 9.08 17.69 6.98
C LEU A 676 8.32 17.19 8.20
N GLU A 677 8.93 17.25 9.38
CA GLU A 677 8.30 16.88 10.64
C GLU A 677 7.02 17.69 10.89
N GLY A 678 7.10 19.02 10.78
CA GLY A 678 5.92 19.89 10.89
C GLY A 678 4.87 19.66 9.80
N GLU A 679 5.29 19.36 8.55
CA GLU A 679 4.36 19.02 7.46
C GLU A 679 3.61 17.71 7.74
N VAL A 680 4.31 16.66 8.19
CA VAL A 680 3.72 15.36 8.50
C VAL A 680 2.72 15.46 9.64
N GLU A 681 3.08 16.14 10.73
CA GLU A 681 2.17 16.37 11.86
C GLU A 681 0.88 17.05 11.43
N LYS A 682 1.00 18.08 10.58
CA LYS A 682 -0.16 18.81 10.05
C LYS A 682 -1.06 17.89 9.23
N TRP A 683 -0.50 17.14 8.28
CA TRP A 683 -1.28 16.25 7.43
C TRP A 683 -1.92 15.09 8.20
N CYS A 684 -1.27 14.58 9.25
CA CYS A 684 -1.88 13.58 10.13
C CYS A 684 -3.12 14.15 10.83
N LYS A 685 -3.01 15.35 11.44
CA LYS A 685 -4.13 16.04 12.09
C LYS A 685 -5.29 16.31 11.12
N ASP A 686 -5.00 16.77 9.91
CA ASP A 686 -6.00 17.07 8.88
C ASP A 686 -6.75 15.82 8.37
N ARG A 687 -6.24 14.61 8.62
CA ARG A 687 -6.81 13.33 8.17
C ARG A 687 -7.51 12.54 9.26
N GLU A 688 -7.25 12.88 10.53
CA GLU A 688 -7.97 12.35 11.70
C GLU A 688 -9.24 13.18 12.02
N ALA A 689 -9.35 14.39 11.47
CA ALA A 689 -10.53 15.27 11.51
C ALA A 689 -11.48 15.03 10.32
#